data_AF-A0A5N6AGY9-F1
#
_entry.id   AF-A0A5N6AGY9-F1
#
_cell.length_a   1.000
_cell.length_b   1.000
_cell.length_c   1.000
_cell.angle_alpha   90.00
_cell.angle_beta   90.00
_cell.angle_gamma   90.00
#
_symmetry.space_group_name_H-M   'P 1'
#
loop_
_entity.id
_entity.type
_entity.pdbx_description
1 polymer ?
#
loop_
_entity_poly.entity_id
_entity_poly.type
_entity_poly.pdbx_seq_one_letter_code
_entity_poly.pdbx_strand_id
1 'polypeptide(L)'
;MQPLGPGQPSRVGPYRLLGRLGAGGMGEVYLGRSPSGRTAAVKLVHAHLAADAEFRRRFRREIDAARRVSGAWTAPVLDSDTDSAVPWVATGYVPGPSLSDVVGAHGPLPEATVWVLAHGLAQALADIHGNGLIHRDLKPSNILITLDGPKVIDFGIAHAVDASRATRTGSMVGSPGYMAPEQIRGEAITTAADVFALGAVLAYAATAVPPFAPDQPSLHTVLYRVLHEPPELGPETGPLTGPLRTLAASSLDKEPARRPDLPAILATVSGHAGTSELWLPPQLTAQLGRDAARLLSLDGPQPTQTGGPAPAPAWAGPPSSPGQPTTVGGPLGPLPTAPAPPPPPDRRWRTALIAGAAALAVVAGAVLIANLPSDEEKPPGAGSGNEPTEETSDPGEPEGQSGTDGLPVEDETAGSGDDGGGQPDPGAPLFDQLPEDVQRSGRLDVRAGTYAAPLMFVESGNETAGLEHDLALEIGERLGVRVDFSPVPDYEALLNSMTVAGAAGQYGQFAVGGLQDTPAIRETQNLSFVNHLREGFVLLVPQDSGVRGFADVCGENVVTWESEQLREIVRQESDTCGRDSIELETAMTMEEMAAMVDNDEVAGIVVPYSGAVDYLAENPGSGLWATEEQIAVTPRGIAVHEGNEQLCDALQAAVQSMIDDGTYQELLDAWQLPALAVESATVNLG
;
A
#
# COMPACT_ATOMS: atom_id res chain seq x y z
N MET A 1 -2.16 16.30 6.78
CA MET A 1 -3.55 16.39 7.29
C MET A 1 -4.46 16.55 6.09
N GLN A 2 -5.45 15.67 5.95
CA GLN A 2 -6.43 15.71 4.86
C GLN A 2 -7.70 16.44 5.35
N PRO A 3 -8.40 17.19 4.48
CA PRO A 3 -9.73 17.71 4.79
C PRO A 3 -10.69 16.57 5.17
N LEU A 4 -11.74 16.89 5.93
CA LEU A 4 -12.80 15.91 6.18
C LEU A 4 -13.56 15.65 4.88
N GLY A 5 -13.65 14.39 4.48
CA GLY A 5 -14.42 13.96 3.30
C GLY A 5 -15.91 13.77 3.57
N PRO A 6 -16.75 13.61 2.53
CA PRO A 6 -18.15 13.23 2.68
C PRO A 6 -18.29 11.92 3.48
N GLY A 7 -19.23 11.86 4.42
CA GLY A 7 -19.45 10.68 5.27
C GLY A 7 -18.60 10.60 6.55
N GLN A 8 -17.58 11.45 6.71
CA GLN A 8 -16.80 11.50 7.95
C GLN A 8 -17.50 12.31 9.05
N PRO A 9 -17.44 11.89 10.33
CA PRO A 9 -18.11 12.59 11.41
C PRO A 9 -17.52 13.98 11.63
N SER A 10 -18.35 15.02 11.64
CA SER A 10 -17.89 16.38 11.94
C SER A 10 -17.58 16.59 13.43
N ARG A 11 -18.03 15.68 14.30
CA ARG A 11 -17.80 15.66 15.76
C ARG A 11 -17.72 14.26 16.32
N VAL A 12 -16.88 14.08 17.34
CA VAL A 12 -16.78 12.85 18.15
C VAL A 12 -16.66 13.24 19.61
N GLY A 13 -17.59 12.75 20.44
CA GLY A 13 -17.72 13.23 21.82
C GLY A 13 -17.81 14.77 21.87
N PRO A 14 -17.04 15.44 22.75
CA PRO A 14 -17.01 16.91 22.81
C PRO A 14 -16.14 17.56 21.71
N TYR A 15 -15.44 16.79 20.88
CA TYR A 15 -14.45 17.31 19.94
C TYR A 15 -15.07 17.58 18.57
N ARG A 16 -14.85 18.80 18.03
CA ARG A 16 -15.09 19.12 16.62
C ARG A 16 -13.90 18.66 15.80
N LEU A 17 -14.12 17.82 14.80
CA LEU A 17 -13.06 17.35 13.93
C LEU A 17 -12.70 18.45 12.90
N LEU A 18 -11.41 18.61 12.64
CA LEU A 18 -10.84 19.64 11.78
C LEU A 18 -10.22 19.05 10.51
N GLY A 19 -9.87 17.76 10.54
CA GLY A 19 -9.26 17.04 9.43
C GLY A 19 -8.77 15.67 9.87
N ARG A 20 -8.51 14.79 8.90
CA ARG A 20 -7.96 13.45 9.18
C ARG A 20 -6.44 13.53 9.27
N LEU A 21 -5.88 12.92 10.32
CA LEU A 21 -4.44 12.78 10.56
C LEU A 21 -3.89 11.48 9.96
N GLY A 22 -4.66 10.40 10.00
CA GLY A 22 -4.30 9.12 9.39
C GLY A 22 -5.37 8.05 9.60
N ALA A 23 -5.16 6.88 8.98
CA ALA A 23 -5.99 5.69 9.15
C ALA A 23 -5.07 4.47 9.29
N GLY A 24 -5.50 3.45 10.04
CA GLY A 24 -4.76 2.21 10.22
C GLY A 24 -5.68 1.06 10.64
N GLY A 25 -5.10 -0.12 10.89
CA GLY A 25 -5.85 -1.35 11.14
C GLY A 25 -6.82 -1.30 12.34
N MET A 26 -6.62 -0.37 13.27
CA MET A 26 -7.53 -0.19 14.42
C MET A 26 -8.61 0.86 14.21
N GLY A 27 -8.45 1.74 13.24
CA GLY A 27 -9.33 2.90 13.15
C GLY A 27 -8.73 4.09 12.44
N GLU A 28 -9.43 5.21 12.58
CA GLU A 28 -9.04 6.49 11.99
C GLU A 28 -8.68 7.49 13.09
N VAL A 29 -7.68 8.33 12.81
CA VAL A 29 -7.21 9.39 13.71
C VAL A 29 -7.52 10.74 13.08
N TYR A 30 -8.18 11.60 13.84
CA TYR A 30 -8.58 12.93 13.42
C TYR A 30 -7.96 14.00 14.30
N LEU A 31 -7.69 15.17 13.73
CA LEU A 31 -7.42 16.36 14.53
C LEU A 31 -8.76 16.88 15.04
N GLY A 32 -8.98 16.81 16.34
CA GLY A 32 -10.14 17.35 17.02
C GLY A 32 -9.82 18.62 17.80
N ARG A 33 -10.83 19.45 18.04
CA ARG A 33 -10.76 20.61 18.93
C ARG A 33 -11.85 20.51 19.99
N SER A 34 -11.45 20.60 21.26
CA SER A 34 -12.36 20.60 22.40
C SER A 34 -13.17 21.90 22.45
N PRO A 35 -14.26 21.97 23.26
CA PRO A 35 -15.00 23.20 23.48
C PRO A 35 -14.16 24.32 24.11
N SER A 36 -13.10 23.95 24.83
CA SER A 36 -12.13 24.90 25.41
C SER A 36 -11.05 25.36 24.42
N GLY A 37 -11.09 24.92 23.16
CA GLY A 37 -10.13 25.29 22.12
C GLY A 37 -8.87 24.42 22.07
N ARG A 38 -8.72 23.45 22.97
CA ARG A 38 -7.55 22.55 23.00
C ARG A 38 -7.61 21.55 21.83
N THR A 39 -6.50 21.39 21.12
CA THR A 39 -6.37 20.39 20.05
C THR A 39 -6.06 19.00 20.59
N ALA A 40 -6.67 17.99 19.99
CA ALA A 40 -6.52 16.59 20.35
C ALA A 40 -6.38 15.71 19.10
N ALA A 41 -5.64 14.62 19.18
CA ALA A 41 -5.72 13.53 18.22
C ALA A 41 -6.83 12.58 18.70
N VAL A 42 -7.91 12.49 17.94
CA VAL A 42 -9.11 11.69 18.28
C VAL A 42 -9.10 10.44 17.41
N LYS A 43 -8.83 9.29 18.03
CA LYS A 43 -8.80 7.98 17.38
C LYS A 43 -10.14 7.28 17.58
N LEU A 44 -10.83 6.97 16.49
CA LEU A 44 -12.07 6.18 16.48
C LEU A 44 -11.72 4.75 16.12
N VAL A 45 -12.27 3.79 16.84
CA VAL A 45 -12.08 2.37 16.55
C VAL A 45 -13.02 1.94 15.43
N HIS A 46 -12.53 1.14 14.49
CA HIS A 46 -13.36 0.57 13.42
C HIS A 46 -14.53 -0.25 13.98
N ALA A 47 -15.70 -0.18 13.32
CA ALA A 47 -16.92 -0.83 13.79
C ALA A 47 -16.78 -2.35 14.00
N HIS A 48 -16.00 -3.03 13.14
CA HIS A 48 -15.77 -4.48 13.26
C HIS A 48 -14.99 -4.87 14.52
N LEU A 49 -14.04 -4.04 14.99
CA LEU A 49 -13.35 -4.25 16.27
C LEU A 49 -14.23 -3.86 17.46
N ALA A 50 -15.01 -2.78 17.30
CA ALA A 50 -15.93 -2.29 18.31
C ALA A 50 -17.05 -3.28 18.66
N ALA A 51 -17.40 -4.19 17.74
CA ALA A 51 -18.39 -5.25 17.94
C ALA A 51 -17.87 -6.40 18.82
N ASP A 52 -16.56 -6.56 18.97
CA ASP A 52 -15.96 -7.61 19.80
C ASP A 52 -15.96 -7.21 21.28
N ALA A 53 -16.77 -7.90 22.08
CA ALA A 53 -16.90 -7.65 23.51
C ALA A 53 -15.59 -7.87 24.30
N GLU A 54 -14.74 -8.81 23.88
CA GLU A 54 -13.44 -9.02 24.50
C GLU A 54 -12.47 -7.89 24.16
N PHE A 55 -12.46 -7.43 22.90
CA PHE A 55 -11.71 -6.25 22.50
C PHE A 55 -12.12 -5.03 23.33
N ARG A 56 -13.43 -4.74 23.45
CA ARG A 56 -13.93 -3.60 24.26
C ARG A 56 -13.48 -3.68 25.72
N ARG A 57 -13.47 -4.87 26.34
CA ARG A 57 -12.97 -5.04 27.72
C ARG A 57 -11.49 -4.71 27.85
N ARG A 58 -10.66 -5.17 26.90
CA ARG A 58 -9.21 -4.92 26.90
C ARG A 58 -8.91 -3.46 26.59
N PHE A 59 -9.53 -2.91 25.56
CA PHE A 59 -9.44 -1.49 25.18
C PHE A 59 -9.76 -0.57 26.35
N ARG A 60 -10.82 -0.86 27.12
CA ARG A 60 -11.15 -0.11 28.36
C ARG A 60 -10.03 -0.19 29.40
N ARG A 61 -9.51 -1.39 29.67
CA ARG A 61 -8.42 -1.59 30.65
C ARG A 61 -7.14 -0.86 30.24
N GLU A 62 -6.78 -0.91 28.96
CA GLU A 62 -5.60 -0.24 28.42
C GLU A 62 -5.75 1.28 28.46
N ILE A 63 -6.92 1.82 28.10
CA ILE A 63 -7.20 3.25 28.24
C ILE A 63 -7.15 3.71 29.70
N ASP A 64 -7.71 2.94 30.63
CA ASP A 64 -7.67 3.25 32.06
C ASP A 64 -6.24 3.30 32.60
N ALA A 65 -5.37 2.42 32.11
CA ALA A 65 -3.94 2.45 32.42
C ALA A 65 -3.23 3.62 31.72
N ALA A 66 -3.56 3.89 30.46
CA ALA A 66 -2.94 4.95 29.67
C ALA A 66 -3.26 6.35 30.23
N ARG A 67 -4.44 6.53 30.83
CA ARG A 67 -4.81 7.75 31.57
C ARG A 67 -3.88 8.07 32.76
N ARG A 68 -3.18 7.07 33.31
CA ARG A 68 -2.22 7.24 34.40
C ARG A 68 -0.80 7.55 33.91
N VAL A 69 -0.54 7.33 32.63
CA VAL A 69 0.73 7.69 32.00
C VAL A 69 0.72 9.19 31.74
N SER A 70 1.46 9.92 32.57
CA SER A 70 1.75 11.33 32.38
C SER A 70 3.26 11.52 32.39
N GLY A 71 3.82 12.04 31.31
CA GLY A 71 5.25 12.24 31.20
C GLY A 71 5.58 13.33 30.19
N ALA A 72 6.77 13.91 30.32
CA ALA A 72 7.25 14.90 29.36
C ALA A 72 7.47 14.31 27.96
N TRP A 73 7.43 12.97 27.79
CA TRP A 73 7.83 12.29 26.56
C TRP A 73 6.69 11.47 25.92
N THR A 74 5.46 11.59 26.44
CA THR A 74 4.27 10.90 25.91
C THR A 74 3.14 11.90 25.64
N ALA A 75 2.26 11.58 24.69
CA ALA A 75 1.02 12.32 24.51
C ALA A 75 -0.02 11.87 25.57
N PRO A 76 -0.50 12.77 26.45
CA PRO A 76 -1.41 12.37 27.52
C PRO A 76 -2.80 12.03 26.94
N VAL A 77 -3.45 11.02 27.50
CA VAL A 77 -4.86 10.74 27.24
C VAL A 77 -5.71 11.84 27.88
N LEU A 78 -6.49 12.55 27.07
CA LEU A 78 -7.34 13.65 27.50
C LEU A 78 -8.74 13.19 27.83
N ASP A 79 -9.30 12.35 26.97
CA ASP A 79 -10.67 11.88 27.09
C ASP A 79 -10.86 10.57 26.31
N SER A 80 -11.95 9.86 26.56
CA SER A 80 -12.30 8.62 25.86
C SER A 80 -13.73 8.24 26.17
N ASP A 81 -14.38 7.58 25.22
CA ASP A 81 -15.63 6.86 25.47
C ASP A 81 -15.52 5.46 24.87
N THR A 82 -15.26 4.48 25.73
CA THR A 82 -15.13 3.07 25.35
C THR A 82 -16.47 2.35 25.28
N ASP A 83 -17.56 3.00 25.73
CA ASP A 83 -18.90 2.43 25.82
C ASP A 83 -19.82 2.91 24.69
N SER A 84 -19.43 3.96 23.97
CA SER A 84 -20.09 4.40 22.75
C SER A 84 -20.18 3.31 21.66
N ALA A 85 -21.10 3.53 20.71
CA ALA A 85 -21.29 2.67 19.55
C ALA A 85 -20.01 2.60 18.69
N VAL A 86 -19.28 3.71 18.58
CA VAL A 86 -17.97 3.81 17.94
C VAL A 86 -16.95 4.25 19.00
N PRO A 87 -16.31 3.30 19.72
CA PRO A 87 -15.35 3.60 20.77
C PRO A 87 -14.26 4.55 20.29
N TRP A 88 -13.90 5.52 21.13
CA TRP A 88 -12.89 6.51 20.78
C TRP A 88 -12.04 6.92 21.96
N VAL A 89 -10.83 7.40 21.65
CA VAL A 89 -9.88 7.98 22.60
C VAL A 89 -9.30 9.27 22.03
N ALA A 90 -9.19 10.29 22.86
CA ALA A 90 -8.58 11.57 22.52
C ALA A 90 -7.28 11.74 23.31
N THR A 91 -6.17 11.92 22.62
CA THR A 91 -4.87 12.25 23.20
C THR A 91 -4.48 13.68 22.86
N GLY A 92 -3.54 14.26 23.61
CA GLY A 92 -3.01 15.58 23.29
C GLY A 92 -2.42 15.59 21.89
N TYR A 93 -2.88 16.51 21.03
CA TYR A 93 -2.28 16.67 19.71
C TYR A 93 -0.86 17.22 19.87
N VAL A 94 0.11 16.52 19.29
CA VAL A 94 1.51 16.92 19.28
C VAL A 94 1.85 17.49 17.91
N PRO A 95 2.18 18.79 17.81
CA PRO A 95 2.53 19.42 16.55
C PRO A 95 3.99 19.08 16.18
N GLY A 96 4.17 18.01 15.40
CA GLY A 96 5.47 17.60 14.88
C GLY A 96 5.34 16.51 13.83
N PRO A 97 6.26 16.43 12.86
CA PRO A 97 6.39 15.31 11.94
C PRO A 97 6.79 14.04 12.69
N SER A 98 6.53 12.88 12.11
CA SER A 98 7.05 11.62 12.64
C SER A 98 8.56 11.49 12.42
N LEU A 99 9.24 10.64 13.19
CA LEU A 99 10.65 10.33 12.98
C LEU A 99 10.85 9.73 11.58
N SER A 100 9.89 8.96 11.07
CA SER A 100 9.91 8.44 9.70
C SER A 100 9.95 9.57 8.66
N ASP A 101 9.09 10.59 8.82
CA ASP A 101 9.05 11.74 7.91
C ASP A 101 10.35 12.55 7.97
N VAL A 102 10.89 12.73 9.18
CA VAL A 102 12.13 13.47 9.40
C VAL A 102 13.31 12.75 8.74
N VAL A 103 13.48 11.46 8.99
CA VAL A 103 14.59 10.68 8.43
C VAL A 103 14.43 10.50 6.92
N GLY A 104 13.22 10.29 6.42
CA GLY A 104 12.95 10.21 4.99
C GLY A 104 13.27 11.51 4.24
N ALA A 105 12.97 12.67 4.83
CA ALA A 105 13.21 13.96 4.20
C ALA A 105 14.64 14.51 4.37
N HIS A 106 15.29 14.21 5.50
CA HIS A 106 16.59 14.82 5.87
C HIS A 106 17.75 13.81 5.95
N GLY A 107 17.48 12.52 5.78
CA GLY A 107 18.46 11.45 5.94
C GLY A 107 18.77 11.13 7.41
N PRO A 108 19.89 10.43 7.68
CA PRO A 108 20.25 10.01 9.03
C PRO A 108 20.47 11.19 9.98
N LEU A 109 20.03 11.04 11.22
CA LEU A 109 20.18 12.05 12.26
C LEU A 109 21.61 12.06 12.83
N PRO A 110 22.15 13.24 13.19
CA PRO A 110 23.45 13.33 13.86
C PRO A 110 23.45 12.56 15.19
N GLU A 111 24.60 11.97 15.55
CA GLU A 111 24.73 11.15 16.76
C GLU A 111 24.21 11.86 18.03
N ALA A 112 24.53 13.15 18.20
CA ALA A 112 24.05 13.94 19.34
C ALA A 112 22.52 14.02 19.42
N THR A 113 21.84 14.14 18.27
CA THR A 113 20.37 14.10 18.18
C THR A 113 19.85 12.72 18.54
N VAL A 114 20.51 11.65 18.08
CA VAL A 114 20.11 10.27 18.38
C VAL A 114 20.28 9.93 19.86
N TRP A 115 21.27 10.50 20.55
CA TRP A 115 21.39 10.36 22.01
C TRP A 115 20.25 11.02 22.77
N VAL A 116 19.82 12.22 22.36
CA VAL A 116 18.64 12.88 22.96
C VAL A 116 17.37 12.10 22.64
N LEU A 117 17.24 11.57 21.42
CA LEU A 117 16.16 10.66 21.04
C LEU A 117 16.12 9.44 21.96
N ALA A 118 17.26 8.75 22.13
CA ALA A 118 17.38 7.58 23.00
C ALA A 118 16.99 7.88 24.46
N HIS A 119 17.44 9.02 25.00
CA HIS A 119 17.06 9.45 26.34
C HIS A 119 15.54 9.69 26.47
N GLY A 120 14.95 10.45 25.55
CA GLY A 120 13.51 10.75 25.58
C GLY A 120 12.65 9.50 25.41
N LEU A 121 13.02 8.59 24.51
CA LEU A 121 12.30 7.33 24.31
C LEU A 121 12.44 6.38 25.51
N ALA A 122 13.65 6.25 26.08
CA ALA A 122 13.85 5.44 27.28
C ALA A 122 13.03 5.96 28.47
N GLN A 123 12.93 7.28 28.63
CA GLN A 123 12.09 7.88 29.66
C GLN A 123 10.60 7.64 29.40
N ALA A 124 10.15 7.78 28.15
CA ALA A 124 8.77 7.47 27.77
C ALA A 124 8.41 6.01 28.08
N LEU A 125 9.28 5.06 27.72
CA LEU A 125 9.09 3.65 28.01
C LEU A 125 9.09 3.37 29.52
N ALA A 126 9.95 4.03 30.30
CA ALA A 126 9.94 3.90 31.75
C ALA A 126 8.62 4.36 32.37
N ASP A 127 8.06 5.49 31.90
CA ASP A 127 6.77 6.01 32.35
C ASP A 127 5.61 5.06 31.98
N ILE A 128 5.65 4.47 30.77
CA ILE A 128 4.66 3.48 30.29
C ILE A 128 4.74 2.20 31.13
N HIS A 129 5.94 1.63 31.28
CA HIS A 129 6.18 0.38 32.01
C HIS A 129 5.87 0.51 33.49
N GLY A 130 6.17 1.67 34.09
CA GLY A 130 5.85 1.99 35.49
C GLY A 130 4.34 1.98 35.78
N ASN A 131 3.50 2.14 34.76
CA ASN A 131 2.04 2.06 34.86
C ASN A 131 1.47 0.69 34.43
N GLY A 132 2.34 -0.32 34.25
CA GLY A 132 1.95 -1.68 33.89
C GLY A 132 1.54 -1.86 32.43
N LEU A 133 1.94 -0.93 31.55
CA LEU A 133 1.73 -1.01 30.12
C LEU A 133 3.01 -1.44 29.40
N ILE A 134 2.84 -2.04 28.22
CA ILE A 134 3.90 -2.32 27.25
C ILE A 134 3.43 -1.66 25.94
N HIS A 135 4.31 -0.93 25.25
CA HIS A 135 3.96 -0.18 24.05
C HIS A 135 3.58 -1.11 22.89
N ARG A 136 4.39 -2.16 22.64
CA ARG A 136 4.22 -3.24 21.65
C ARG A 136 4.32 -2.85 20.17
N ASP A 137 4.02 -1.60 19.81
CA ASP A 137 4.14 -1.07 18.43
C ASP A 137 5.04 0.19 18.38
N LEU A 138 6.20 0.17 19.05
CA LEU A 138 7.12 1.31 18.98
C LEU A 138 7.85 1.29 17.63
N LYS A 139 7.73 2.38 16.85
CA LYS A 139 8.31 2.51 15.50
C LYS A 139 8.47 3.98 15.11
N PRO A 140 9.22 4.30 14.04
CA PRO A 140 9.47 5.69 13.65
C PRO A 140 8.21 6.52 13.38
N SER A 141 7.15 5.93 12.83
CA SER A 141 5.88 6.64 12.59
C SER A 141 5.12 7.00 13.89
N ASN A 142 5.40 6.29 15.00
CA ASN A 142 4.78 6.49 16.30
C ASN A 142 5.62 7.39 17.24
N ILE A 143 6.66 8.03 16.69
CA ILE A 143 7.54 8.95 17.41
C ILE A 143 7.46 10.29 16.72
N LEU A 144 6.91 11.29 17.40
CA LEU A 144 6.79 12.65 16.86
C LEU A 144 7.96 13.52 17.33
N ILE A 145 8.53 14.31 16.42
CA ILE A 145 9.69 15.16 16.68
C ILE A 145 9.22 16.58 16.96
N THR A 146 9.53 17.10 18.15
CA THR A 146 9.13 18.45 18.60
C THR A 146 10.32 19.30 19.01
N LEU A 147 10.13 20.61 19.18
CA LEU A 147 11.21 21.47 19.69
C LEU A 147 11.70 21.04 21.08
N ASP A 148 10.80 20.51 21.91
CA ASP A 148 11.09 20.12 23.30
C ASP A 148 11.66 18.70 23.43
N GLY A 149 11.67 17.90 22.36
CA GLY A 149 12.07 16.50 22.40
C GLY A 149 11.19 15.55 21.59
N PRO A 150 11.56 14.26 21.46
CA PRO A 150 10.67 13.24 20.92
C PRO A 150 9.42 13.05 21.80
N LYS A 151 8.30 12.70 21.18
CA LYS A 151 7.07 12.29 21.87
C LYS A 151 6.61 10.95 21.33
N VAL A 152 6.38 10.01 22.23
CA VAL A 152 5.78 8.72 21.89
C VAL A 152 4.25 8.86 21.88
N ILE A 153 3.63 8.38 20.81
CA ILE A 153 2.18 8.31 20.63
C ILE A 153 1.70 6.86 20.52
N ASP A 154 0.40 6.63 20.64
CA ASP A 154 -0.24 5.35 20.37
C ASP A 154 0.30 4.13 21.15
N PHE A 155 0.74 4.35 22.40
CA PHE A 155 1.28 3.29 23.24
C PHE A 155 0.20 2.30 23.71
N GLY A 156 0.35 1.02 23.34
CA GLY A 156 -0.32 -0.13 23.95
C GLY A 156 -1.82 -0.31 23.67
N ILE A 157 -2.55 0.73 23.25
CA ILE A 157 -3.98 0.66 22.90
C ILE A 157 -4.20 -0.19 21.61
N ALA A 158 -3.12 -0.37 20.84
CA ALA A 158 -3.10 -0.96 19.51
C ALA A 158 -3.05 -2.50 19.46
N HIS A 159 -3.01 -3.21 20.60
CA HIS A 159 -2.87 -4.67 20.60
C HIS A 159 -3.84 -5.41 21.55
N ALA A 160 -4.98 -4.78 21.89
CA ALA A 160 -6.12 -5.47 22.50
C ALA A 160 -6.62 -6.70 21.68
N VAL A 161 -6.09 -6.93 20.48
CA VAL A 161 -6.49 -7.95 19.50
C VAL A 161 -5.60 -9.20 19.47
N ASP A 162 -4.28 -9.12 19.71
CA ASP A 162 -3.38 -10.04 18.99
C ASP A 162 -3.01 -11.39 19.61
N ALA A 163 -3.06 -11.61 20.92
CA ALA A 163 -2.65 -12.91 21.47
C ALA A 163 -3.59 -14.07 21.08
N SER A 164 -4.83 -13.78 20.67
CA SER A 164 -5.88 -14.77 20.40
C SER A 164 -6.32 -14.87 18.93
N ARG A 165 -5.89 -13.92 18.07
CA ARG A 165 -6.26 -13.86 16.65
C ARG A 165 -5.09 -14.06 15.68
N ALA A 166 -3.86 -13.68 16.04
CA ALA A 166 -2.68 -13.85 15.19
C ALA A 166 -2.44 -15.31 14.74
N THR A 167 -2.89 -16.29 15.53
CA THR A 167 -2.80 -17.73 15.21
C THR A 167 -3.98 -18.29 14.41
N ARG A 168 -5.06 -17.53 14.19
CA ARG A 168 -6.31 -18.04 13.56
C ARG A 168 -6.62 -17.46 12.18
N THR A 169 -6.11 -16.27 11.85
CA THR A 169 -6.45 -15.56 10.60
C THR A 169 -5.25 -15.21 9.72
N GLY A 170 -4.01 -15.59 10.10
CA GLY A 170 -2.80 -15.30 9.32
C GLY A 170 -2.43 -13.82 9.17
N SER A 171 -3.32 -12.90 9.54
CA SER A 171 -3.14 -11.45 9.52
C SER A 171 -2.30 -11.00 10.72
N MET A 172 -1.02 -10.70 10.50
CA MET A 172 -0.15 -10.09 11.50
C MET A 172 -0.29 -8.56 11.45
N VAL A 173 -0.66 -7.93 12.57
CA VAL A 173 -0.73 -6.48 12.69
C VAL A 173 0.59 -5.96 13.28
N GLY A 174 1.34 -5.15 12.52
CA GLY A 174 2.57 -4.50 13.00
C GLY A 174 3.50 -4.10 11.86
N SER A 175 4.49 -3.25 12.15
CA SER A 175 5.59 -2.95 11.21
C SER A 175 6.72 -3.97 11.45
N PRO A 176 6.89 -4.99 10.60
CA PRO A 176 7.63 -6.22 10.92
C PRO A 176 9.07 -6.01 11.37
N GLY A 177 9.76 -5.03 10.79
CA GLY A 177 11.16 -4.71 11.13
C GLY A 177 11.38 -4.14 12.54
N TYR A 178 10.31 -3.82 13.27
CA TYR A 178 10.37 -3.31 14.65
C TYR A 178 9.75 -4.26 15.68
N MET A 179 9.13 -5.36 15.25
CA MET A 179 8.56 -6.37 16.16
C MET A 179 9.66 -7.20 16.81
N ALA A 180 9.52 -7.49 18.10
CA ALA A 180 10.46 -8.36 18.79
C ALA A 180 10.24 -9.85 18.39
N PRO A 181 11.28 -10.71 18.40
CA PRO A 181 11.14 -12.13 18.05
C PRO A 181 10.05 -12.87 18.84
N GLU A 182 9.91 -12.58 20.13
CA GLU A 182 8.87 -13.14 20.99
C GLU A 182 7.45 -12.70 20.58
N GLN A 183 7.28 -11.53 19.95
CA GLN A 183 6.00 -11.09 19.36
C GLN A 183 5.64 -11.95 18.16
N ILE A 184 6.60 -12.19 17.27
CA ILE A 184 6.40 -12.98 16.06
C ILE A 184 6.09 -14.45 16.40
N ARG A 185 6.74 -15.00 17.44
CA ARG A 185 6.48 -16.37 17.92
C ARG A 185 5.17 -16.53 18.71
N GLY A 186 4.49 -15.43 19.05
CA GLY A 186 3.32 -15.46 19.93
C GLY A 186 3.64 -15.88 21.36
N GLU A 187 4.86 -15.63 21.82
CA GLU A 187 5.30 -15.90 23.18
C GLU A 187 4.80 -14.84 24.18
N ALA A 188 5.06 -15.03 25.47
CA ALA A 188 4.68 -14.06 26.48
C ALA A 188 5.46 -12.74 26.32
N ILE A 189 4.76 -11.66 25.95
CA ILE A 189 5.37 -10.35 25.73
C ILE A 189 5.69 -9.68 27.07
N THR A 190 6.94 -9.24 27.22
CA THR A 190 7.42 -8.46 28.36
C THR A 190 7.87 -7.08 27.91
N THR A 191 8.29 -6.23 28.86
CA THR A 191 8.86 -4.91 28.59
C THR A 191 10.11 -4.95 27.70
N ALA A 192 10.78 -6.11 27.62
CA ALA A 192 11.93 -6.32 26.74
C ALA A 192 11.59 -6.19 25.25
N ALA A 193 10.32 -6.40 24.85
CA ALA A 193 9.89 -6.19 23.45
C ALA A 193 10.03 -4.72 23.03
N ASP A 194 9.69 -3.79 23.92
CA ASP A 194 9.86 -2.36 23.64
C ASP A 194 11.34 -1.94 23.60
N VAL A 195 12.21 -2.63 24.34
CA VAL A 195 13.66 -2.43 24.28
C VAL A 195 14.20 -2.86 22.91
N PHE A 196 13.72 -3.97 22.37
CA PHE A 196 14.07 -4.39 21.01
C PHE A 196 13.65 -3.34 19.97
N ALA A 197 12.41 -2.89 20.04
CA ALA A 197 11.88 -1.85 19.17
C ALA A 197 12.66 -0.52 19.30
N LEU A 198 13.06 -0.13 20.51
CA LEU A 198 13.94 1.01 20.76
C LEU A 198 15.27 0.85 20.03
N GLY A 199 15.91 -0.32 20.13
CA GLY A 199 17.15 -0.61 19.41
C GLY A 199 17.00 -0.45 17.89
N ALA A 200 15.89 -0.94 17.33
CA ALA A 200 15.61 -0.83 15.90
C ALA A 200 15.37 0.63 15.46
N VAL A 201 14.65 1.40 16.27
CA VAL A 201 14.42 2.83 16.04
C VAL A 201 15.73 3.61 16.08
N LEU A 202 16.61 3.35 17.05
CA LEU A 202 17.89 4.06 17.16
C LEU A 202 18.81 3.73 15.99
N ALA A 203 18.83 2.47 15.54
CA ALA A 203 19.55 2.07 14.35
C ALA A 203 19.05 2.84 13.13
N TYR A 204 17.74 2.79 12.86
CA TYR A 204 17.12 3.52 11.75
C TYR A 204 17.36 5.03 11.81
N ALA A 205 17.23 5.65 12.98
CA ALA A 205 17.46 7.09 13.13
C ALA A 205 18.90 7.49 12.77
N ALA A 206 19.88 6.64 13.10
CA ALA A 206 21.28 6.91 12.84
C ALA A 206 21.73 6.54 11.42
N THR A 207 21.07 5.59 10.75
CA THR A 207 21.51 5.07 9.44
C THR A 207 20.58 5.45 8.28
N ALA A 208 19.35 5.86 8.58
CA ALA A 208 18.21 5.93 7.65
C ALA A 208 17.81 4.58 7.02
N VAL A 209 18.37 3.47 7.51
CA VAL A 209 18.16 2.11 6.98
C VAL A 209 17.58 1.22 8.07
N PRO A 210 16.42 0.57 7.86
CA PRO A 210 15.85 -0.35 8.84
C PRO A 210 16.76 -1.58 9.06
N PRO A 211 17.03 -2.00 10.31
CA PRO A 211 18.05 -3.02 10.60
C PRO A 211 17.71 -4.45 10.14
N PHE A 212 16.45 -4.73 9.77
CA PHE A 212 16.02 -6.03 9.24
C PHE A 212 15.34 -5.93 7.87
N ALA A 213 15.28 -4.72 7.31
CA ALA A 213 14.68 -4.45 6.01
C ALA A 213 15.49 -3.38 5.23
N PRO A 214 16.83 -3.55 5.09
CA PRO A 214 17.69 -2.60 4.40
C PRO A 214 17.40 -2.49 2.90
N ASP A 215 16.86 -3.55 2.31
CA ASP A 215 16.57 -3.82 0.89
C ASP A 215 15.05 -3.89 0.63
N GLN A 216 14.22 -3.37 1.55
CA GLN A 216 12.74 -3.40 1.47
C GLN A 216 12.17 -4.77 1.03
N PRO A 217 12.56 -5.88 1.68
CA PRO A 217 12.23 -7.21 1.22
C PRO A 217 10.78 -7.58 1.59
N SER A 218 10.27 -8.70 1.07
CA SER A 218 8.94 -9.20 1.42
C SER A 218 8.73 -9.34 2.93
N LEU A 219 7.47 -9.24 3.38
CA LEU A 219 7.08 -9.42 4.78
C LEU A 219 7.70 -10.68 5.42
N HIS A 220 7.65 -11.81 4.73
CA HIS A 220 8.19 -13.09 5.21
C HIS A 220 9.71 -13.03 5.42
N THR A 221 10.43 -12.34 4.52
CA THR A 221 11.87 -12.12 4.65
C THR A 221 12.17 -11.29 5.90
N VAL A 222 11.48 -10.16 6.11
CA VAL A 222 11.70 -9.33 7.30
C VAL A 222 11.45 -10.12 8.58
N LEU A 223 10.36 -10.89 8.65
CA LEU A 223 10.05 -11.73 9.81
C LEU A 223 11.14 -12.80 10.04
N TYR A 224 11.61 -13.46 8.98
CA TYR A 224 12.72 -14.41 9.06
C TYR A 224 13.98 -13.75 9.61
N ARG A 225 14.36 -12.57 9.12
CA ARG A 225 15.54 -11.83 9.59
C ARG A 225 15.42 -11.40 11.03
N VAL A 226 14.24 -10.92 11.44
CA VAL A 226 13.97 -10.60 12.85
C VAL A 226 14.12 -11.85 13.71
N LEU A 227 13.69 -13.03 13.27
CA LEU A 227 13.80 -14.26 14.04
C LEU A 227 15.21 -14.87 14.07
N HIS A 228 15.98 -14.76 12.99
CA HIS A 228 17.15 -15.61 12.74
C HIS A 228 18.45 -14.86 12.39
N GLU A 229 18.38 -13.66 11.83
CA GLU A 229 19.56 -12.96 11.30
C GLU A 229 20.03 -11.83 12.23
N PRO A 230 21.32 -11.51 12.26
CA PRO A 230 21.82 -10.33 12.98
C PRO A 230 21.25 -9.04 12.36
N PRO A 231 21.06 -7.96 13.15
CA PRO A 231 20.65 -6.67 12.61
C PRO A 231 21.74 -6.06 11.75
N GLU A 232 21.34 -5.43 10.64
CA GLU A 232 22.20 -4.63 9.80
C GLU A 232 22.37 -3.22 10.37
N LEU A 233 23.56 -2.95 10.90
CA LEU A 233 23.90 -1.69 11.57
C LEU A 233 24.87 -0.83 10.75
N GLY A 234 25.13 -1.19 9.50
CA GLY A 234 26.15 -0.55 8.65
C GLY A 234 27.59 -0.80 9.12
N PRO A 235 28.59 -0.20 8.46
CA PRO A 235 30.01 -0.36 8.80
C PRO A 235 30.36 0.24 10.16
N GLU A 236 31.40 -0.27 10.82
CA GLU A 236 31.87 0.24 12.13
C GLU A 236 32.33 1.70 12.11
N THR A 237 32.70 2.22 10.94
CA THR A 237 33.07 3.62 10.71
C THR A 237 31.93 4.45 10.10
N GLY A 238 30.72 3.89 10.04
CA GLY A 238 29.53 4.54 9.49
C GLY A 238 28.93 5.60 10.42
N PRO A 239 27.65 5.96 10.25
CA PRO A 239 27.00 6.94 11.12
C PRO A 239 26.57 6.35 12.48
N LEU A 240 26.42 5.03 12.60
CA LEU A 240 26.13 4.34 13.87
C LEU A 240 27.38 3.63 14.41
N THR A 241 28.07 4.28 15.34
CA THR A 241 29.37 3.82 15.87
C THR A 241 29.44 3.89 17.40
N GLY A 242 30.54 3.39 17.97
CA GLY A 242 30.89 3.57 19.37
C GLY A 242 29.80 3.11 20.36
N PRO A 243 29.61 3.83 21.49
CA PRO A 243 28.65 3.43 22.52
C PRO A 243 27.20 3.37 22.02
N LEU A 244 26.82 4.20 21.04
CA LEU A 244 25.47 4.21 20.49
C LEU A 244 25.18 2.93 19.69
N ARG A 245 26.16 2.49 18.89
CA ARG A 245 26.10 1.18 18.19
C ARG A 245 25.98 0.03 19.18
N THR A 246 26.75 0.05 20.27
CA THR A 246 26.69 -0.99 21.31
C THR A 246 25.31 -1.04 21.98
N LEU A 247 24.72 0.12 22.26
CA LEU A 247 23.37 0.21 22.82
C LEU A 247 22.32 -0.35 21.85
N ALA A 248 22.35 0.06 20.58
CA ALA A 248 21.42 -0.44 19.57
C ALA A 248 21.56 -1.98 19.39
N ALA A 249 22.79 -2.47 19.23
CA ALA A 249 23.06 -3.89 19.04
C ALA A 249 22.63 -4.76 20.23
N SER A 250 22.94 -4.35 21.46
CA SER A 250 22.55 -5.10 22.67
C SER A 250 21.04 -5.08 22.91
N SER A 251 20.36 -4.00 22.51
CA SER A 251 18.90 -3.91 22.55
C SER A 251 18.23 -4.86 21.55
N LEU A 252 18.90 -5.16 20.43
CA LEU A 252 18.43 -6.01 19.34
C LEU A 252 18.77 -7.51 19.52
N ASP A 253 19.19 -7.93 20.72
CA ASP A 253 19.41 -9.36 21.00
C ASP A 253 18.10 -10.16 20.82
N LYS A 254 18.20 -11.33 20.21
CA LYS A 254 17.04 -12.18 19.92
C LYS A 254 16.43 -12.78 21.19
N GLU A 255 17.23 -12.96 22.23
CA GLU A 255 16.82 -13.46 23.53
C GLU A 255 16.42 -12.28 24.45
N PRO A 256 15.14 -12.17 24.86
CA PRO A 256 14.66 -11.05 25.68
C PRO A 256 15.46 -10.84 26.97
N ALA A 257 15.92 -11.93 27.61
CA ALA A 257 16.67 -11.87 28.86
C ALA A 257 18.10 -11.32 28.72
N ARG A 258 18.63 -11.20 27.49
CA ARG A 258 19.98 -10.66 27.22
C ARG A 258 19.97 -9.17 26.91
N ARG A 259 18.81 -8.59 26.66
CA ARG A 259 18.65 -7.16 26.40
C ARG A 259 18.90 -6.37 27.68
N PRO A 260 19.48 -5.16 27.59
CA PRO A 260 19.64 -4.29 28.77
C PRO A 260 18.25 -3.89 29.31
N ASP A 261 18.14 -3.78 30.63
CA ASP A 261 16.93 -3.22 31.23
C ASP A 261 16.88 -1.69 31.05
N LEU A 262 15.68 -1.11 31.14
CA LEU A 262 15.50 0.34 30.99
C LEU A 262 16.36 1.18 31.97
N PRO A 263 16.53 0.80 33.25
CA PRO A 263 17.45 1.51 34.14
C PRO A 263 18.90 1.57 33.62
N ALA A 264 19.44 0.47 33.08
CA ALA A 264 20.77 0.44 32.49
C ALA A 264 20.86 1.30 31.21
N ILE A 265 19.81 1.27 30.37
CA ILE A 265 19.72 2.14 29.19
C ILE A 265 19.71 3.61 29.62
N LEU A 266 18.86 3.99 30.57
CA LEU A 266 18.76 5.35 31.10
C LEU A 266 20.08 5.85 31.69
N ALA A 267 20.81 5.00 32.42
CA ALA A 267 22.15 5.33 32.93
C ALA A 267 23.15 5.61 31.78
N THR A 268 23.08 4.82 30.71
CA THR A 268 23.95 4.95 29.53
C THR A 268 23.67 6.23 28.75
N VAL A 269 22.40 6.50 28.42
CA VAL A 269 21.99 7.67 27.62
C VAL A 269 22.15 8.98 28.39
N SER A 270 21.92 8.98 29.70
CA SER A 270 22.11 10.18 30.55
C SER A 270 23.57 10.67 30.55
N GLY A 271 24.54 9.77 30.36
CA GLY A 271 25.95 10.12 30.22
C GLY A 271 26.30 10.84 28.92
N HIS A 272 25.43 10.80 27.90
CA HIS A 272 25.70 11.30 26.55
C HIS A 272 24.77 12.47 26.14
N ALA A 273 23.55 12.54 26.68
CA ALA A 273 22.53 13.53 26.30
C ALA A 273 22.82 14.98 26.75
N GLY A 274 23.79 15.21 27.64
CA GLY A 274 24.08 16.53 28.24
C GLY A 274 25.00 17.45 27.45
N THR A 275 25.28 17.19 26.16
CA THR A 275 26.38 17.85 25.43
C THR A 275 25.96 18.91 24.38
N SER A 276 24.67 19.10 24.10
CA SER A 276 24.19 20.09 23.11
C SER A 276 23.03 20.94 23.65
N GLU A 277 23.11 22.27 23.52
CA GLU A 277 22.02 23.21 23.85
C GLU A 277 20.82 23.11 22.89
N LEU A 278 21.03 22.53 21.70
CA LEU A 278 20.00 22.29 20.68
C LEU A 278 20.04 20.82 20.26
N TRP A 279 18.92 20.11 20.43
CA TRP A 279 18.87 18.68 20.15
C TRP A 279 18.59 18.33 18.69
N LEU A 280 18.05 19.27 17.91
CA LEU A 280 17.76 19.10 16.49
C LEU A 280 18.71 19.92 15.60
N PRO A 281 18.97 19.48 14.36
CA PRO A 281 19.64 20.29 13.36
C PRO A 281 18.90 21.63 13.11
N PRO A 282 19.61 22.75 12.86
CA PRO A 282 19.00 24.07 12.70
C PRO A 282 17.90 24.14 11.62
N GLN A 283 18.07 23.39 10.53
CA GLN A 283 17.12 23.31 9.42
C GLN A 283 15.79 22.72 9.87
N LEU A 284 15.84 21.65 10.65
CA LEU A 284 14.66 20.98 11.21
C LEU A 284 14.00 21.85 12.28
N THR A 285 14.79 22.51 13.15
CA THR A 285 14.27 23.49 14.11
C THR A 285 13.50 24.63 13.41
N ALA A 286 14.04 25.16 12.31
CA ALA A 286 13.39 26.23 11.55
C ALA A 286 12.10 25.75 10.86
N GLN A 287 12.07 24.50 10.37
CA GLN A 287 10.86 23.90 9.80
C GLN A 287 9.75 23.76 10.85
N LEU A 288 10.06 23.17 12.01
CA LEU A 288 9.10 23.02 13.10
C LEU A 288 8.54 24.37 13.57
N GLY A 289 9.39 25.41 13.61
CA GLY A 289 8.95 26.77 13.94
C GLY A 289 7.93 27.33 12.94
N ARG A 290 8.12 27.09 11.62
CA ARG A 290 7.16 27.49 10.58
C ARG A 290 5.85 26.71 10.68
N ASP A 291 5.93 25.41 10.94
CA ASP A 291 4.74 24.55 11.04
C ASP A 291 3.91 24.89 12.27
N ALA A 292 4.55 25.18 13.41
CA ALA A 292 3.88 25.68 14.60
C ALA A 292 3.17 27.02 14.35
N ALA A 293 3.79 27.94 13.61
CA ALA A 293 3.17 29.22 13.24
C ALA A 293 1.97 29.03 12.29
N ARG A 294 2.04 28.05 11.37
CA ARG A 294 0.92 27.70 10.48
C ARG A 294 -0.27 27.14 11.25
N LEU A 295 -0.03 26.29 12.25
CA LEU A 295 -1.08 25.75 13.12
C LEU A 295 -1.76 26.85 13.95
N LEU A 296 -1.01 27.82 14.47
CA LEU A 296 -1.57 29.02 15.12
C LEU A 296 -2.39 29.88 14.15
N SER A 297 -2.09 29.85 12.85
CA SER A 297 -2.84 30.60 11.83
C SER A 297 -4.20 29.97 11.49
N LEU A 298 -4.43 28.70 11.86
CA LEU A 298 -5.75 28.05 11.78
C LEU A 298 -6.73 28.59 12.85
N ASP A 299 -6.30 29.51 13.72
CA ASP A 299 -7.12 30.23 14.72
C ASP A 299 -7.65 31.59 14.25
N GLY A 300 -7.38 32.00 13.00
CA GLY A 300 -8.00 33.20 12.46
C GLY A 300 -9.51 33.04 12.28
N PRO A 301 -10.36 34.04 12.64
CA PRO A 301 -11.75 34.04 12.19
C PRO A 301 -11.74 33.96 10.66
N GLN A 302 -12.42 32.96 10.09
CA GLN A 302 -12.66 32.93 8.66
C GLN A 302 -13.29 34.26 8.27
N PRO A 303 -12.72 35.03 7.34
CA PRO A 303 -13.42 36.16 6.77
C PRO A 303 -14.66 35.57 6.12
N THR A 304 -15.83 35.86 6.68
CA THR A 304 -17.06 35.84 5.93
C THR A 304 -16.81 36.72 4.71
N GLN A 305 -16.61 36.09 3.55
CA GLN A 305 -16.64 36.79 2.28
C GLN A 305 -18.09 37.25 2.07
N THR A 306 -18.45 38.38 2.69
CA THR A 306 -19.57 39.18 2.23
C THR A 306 -19.15 39.73 0.87
N GLY A 307 -19.79 39.21 -0.19
CA GLY A 307 -19.60 39.67 -1.56
C GLY A 307 -19.76 41.19 -1.64
N GLY A 308 -18.63 41.89 -1.74
CA GLY A 308 -18.53 43.28 -2.12
C GLY A 308 -17.71 43.37 -3.41
N PRO A 309 -18.09 44.21 -4.38
CA PRO A 309 -17.44 44.24 -5.68
C PRO A 309 -15.98 44.71 -5.55
N ALA A 310 -15.09 43.99 -6.24
CA ALA A 310 -13.65 44.21 -6.23
C ALA A 310 -13.28 45.62 -6.73
N PRO A 311 -12.33 46.33 -6.09
CA PRO A 311 -11.78 47.56 -6.64
C PRO A 311 -10.83 47.25 -7.80
N ALA A 312 -10.98 48.00 -8.89
CA ALA A 312 -10.20 47.86 -10.12
C ALA A 312 -8.69 48.15 -9.92
N PRO A 313 -7.79 47.48 -10.67
CA PRO A 313 -6.36 47.70 -10.58
C PRO A 313 -5.97 49.06 -11.20
N ALA A 314 -5.21 49.85 -10.44
CA ALA A 314 -4.62 51.10 -10.90
C ALA A 314 -3.43 50.83 -11.83
N TRP A 315 -3.47 51.41 -13.03
CA TRP A 315 -2.35 51.44 -13.98
C TRP A 315 -1.13 52.15 -13.38
N ALA A 316 -0.01 51.45 -13.26
CA ALA A 316 1.32 52.01 -13.08
C ALA A 316 2.03 52.10 -14.44
N GLY A 317 2.72 53.23 -14.67
CA GLY A 317 3.23 53.70 -15.95
C GLY A 317 4.38 52.89 -16.61
N PRO A 318 4.86 53.36 -17.77
CA PRO A 318 5.69 52.58 -18.69
C PRO A 318 7.13 52.38 -18.18
N PRO A 319 7.77 51.23 -18.50
CA PRO A 319 9.14 50.94 -18.10
C PRO A 319 10.17 51.68 -18.94
N SER A 320 11.19 52.21 -18.26
CA SER A 320 12.37 52.88 -18.81
C SER A 320 13.27 51.93 -19.61
N SER A 321 13.88 52.46 -20.67
CA SER A 321 14.75 51.79 -21.65
C SER A 321 15.90 50.95 -21.06
N PRO A 322 16.26 49.81 -21.67
CA PRO A 322 17.52 49.12 -21.40
C PRO A 322 18.70 49.83 -22.09
N GLY A 323 19.81 49.97 -21.35
CA GLY A 323 21.08 50.54 -21.81
C GLY A 323 21.81 49.67 -22.84
N GLN A 324 22.63 50.35 -23.64
CA GLN A 324 23.53 49.80 -24.67
C GLN A 324 24.48 48.71 -24.14
N PRO A 325 24.82 47.70 -24.95
CA PRO A 325 26.07 46.95 -24.81
C PRO A 325 27.19 47.60 -25.64
N THR A 326 28.30 47.85 -24.98
CA THR A 326 29.60 48.25 -25.53
C THR A 326 30.19 47.18 -26.46
N THR A 327 30.55 47.59 -27.67
CA THR A 327 31.41 46.90 -28.63
C THR A 327 32.85 46.77 -28.11
N VAL A 328 33.39 45.55 -28.09
CA VAL A 328 34.84 45.28 -28.13
C VAL A 328 35.09 44.24 -29.20
N GLY A 329 35.87 44.60 -30.22
CA GLY A 329 36.27 43.73 -31.32
C GLY A 329 37.62 43.04 -31.06
N GLY A 330 37.79 41.84 -31.66
CA GLY A 330 39.06 41.12 -31.76
C GLY A 330 38.85 39.72 -32.37
N PRO A 331 39.79 39.17 -33.17
CA PRO A 331 39.45 38.51 -34.44
C PRO A 331 39.25 36.98 -34.42
N LEU A 332 38.52 36.51 -35.44
CA LEU A 332 38.16 35.14 -35.80
C LEU A 332 39.37 34.24 -36.10
N GLY A 333 39.38 33.04 -35.51
CA GLY A 333 40.24 31.90 -35.88
C GLY A 333 39.39 30.70 -36.37
N PRO A 334 39.93 29.82 -37.23
CA PRO A 334 39.14 28.84 -37.99
C PRO A 334 38.74 27.59 -37.19
N LEU A 335 37.54 27.07 -37.48
CA LEU A 335 36.92 25.86 -36.93
C LEU A 335 37.67 24.56 -37.32
N PRO A 336 37.79 23.56 -36.42
CA PRO A 336 38.25 22.23 -36.78
C PRO A 336 37.11 21.33 -37.31
N THR A 337 37.39 20.64 -38.40
CA THR A 337 36.60 19.60 -39.08
C THR A 337 36.49 18.30 -38.27
N ALA A 338 35.31 17.68 -38.29
CA ALA A 338 35.04 16.34 -37.75
C ALA A 338 35.65 15.20 -38.61
N PRO A 339 36.08 14.07 -38.03
CA PRO A 339 36.55 12.90 -38.77
C PRO A 339 35.41 11.95 -39.18
N ALA A 340 35.60 11.26 -40.31
CA ALA A 340 34.68 10.29 -40.92
C ALA A 340 34.70 8.90 -40.24
N PRO A 341 33.62 8.09 -40.34
CA PRO A 341 33.55 6.76 -39.76
C PRO A 341 34.26 5.66 -40.58
N PRO A 342 34.76 4.58 -39.95
CA PRO A 342 35.38 3.43 -40.63
C PRO A 342 34.35 2.40 -41.17
N PRO A 343 34.74 1.56 -42.15
CA PRO A 343 33.86 0.57 -42.79
C PRO A 343 33.71 -0.74 -41.97
N PRO A 344 32.65 -1.55 -42.21
CA PRO A 344 32.37 -2.78 -41.44
C PRO A 344 33.25 -3.97 -41.89
N PRO A 345 33.59 -4.90 -40.97
CA PRO A 345 34.31 -6.13 -41.32
C PRO A 345 33.40 -7.28 -41.76
N ASP A 346 34.01 -8.14 -42.56
CA ASP A 346 33.42 -9.18 -43.39
C ASP A 346 32.87 -10.42 -42.67
N ARG A 347 31.78 -10.90 -43.26
CA ARG A 347 30.97 -12.06 -42.93
C ARG A 347 31.62 -13.36 -43.43
N ARG A 348 32.43 -14.04 -42.61
CA ARG A 348 32.89 -15.43 -42.89
C ARG A 348 33.16 -16.22 -41.61
N TRP A 349 32.18 -16.99 -41.14
CA TRP A 349 32.37 -18.34 -40.55
C TRP A 349 31.04 -18.95 -40.04
N ARG A 350 30.00 -19.01 -40.88
CA ARG A 350 29.04 -20.11 -40.73
C ARG A 350 29.75 -21.37 -41.22
N THR A 351 30.19 -22.24 -40.31
CA THR A 351 30.21 -23.72 -40.41
C THR A 351 31.10 -24.34 -39.33
N ALA A 352 30.55 -24.52 -38.12
CA ALA A 352 30.98 -25.46 -37.06
C ALA A 352 30.16 -25.06 -35.81
N LEU A 353 29.25 -25.82 -35.20
CA LEU A 353 29.01 -27.25 -35.17
C LEU A 353 27.54 -27.48 -34.81
N ILE A 354 26.77 -27.99 -35.78
CA ILE A 354 25.62 -28.86 -35.52
C ILE A 354 26.21 -30.24 -35.26
N ALA A 355 26.44 -30.60 -33.99
CA ALA A 355 26.67 -31.98 -33.52
C ALA A 355 26.90 -31.96 -32.00
N GLY A 356 25.83 -31.94 -31.22
CA GLY A 356 25.91 -32.00 -29.76
C GLY A 356 24.60 -32.19 -29.02
N ALA A 357 23.49 -32.41 -29.73
CA ALA A 357 22.17 -32.64 -29.15
C ALA A 357 21.66 -34.04 -29.54
N ALA A 358 22.17 -35.07 -28.87
CA ALA A 358 21.66 -36.44 -28.99
C ALA A 358 22.12 -37.40 -27.86
N ALA A 359 22.40 -36.90 -26.65
CA ALA A 359 22.92 -37.77 -25.57
C ALA A 359 22.42 -37.48 -24.14
N LEU A 360 21.37 -36.68 -23.96
CA LEU A 360 20.85 -36.30 -22.63
C LEU A 360 19.34 -36.56 -22.43
N ALA A 361 18.74 -37.39 -23.27
CA ALA A 361 17.32 -37.78 -23.17
C ALA A 361 17.09 -39.21 -22.63
N VAL A 362 18.13 -39.94 -22.19
CA VAL A 362 18.01 -41.35 -21.76
C VAL A 362 18.28 -41.54 -20.24
N VAL A 363 18.68 -40.50 -19.51
CA VAL A 363 18.99 -40.62 -18.06
C VAL A 363 17.87 -40.06 -17.17
N ALA A 364 17.03 -39.15 -17.65
CA ALA A 364 15.92 -38.59 -16.87
C ALA A 364 14.67 -39.52 -16.78
N GLY A 365 14.53 -40.48 -17.70
CA GLY A 365 13.40 -41.43 -17.71
C GLY A 365 13.52 -42.61 -16.74
N ALA A 366 14.68 -42.81 -16.09
CA ALA A 366 14.93 -43.97 -15.22
C ALA A 366 14.77 -43.68 -13.72
N VAL A 367 14.54 -42.42 -13.32
CA VAL A 367 14.42 -42.04 -11.89
C VAL A 367 12.95 -41.79 -11.48
N LEU A 368 12.01 -41.65 -12.44
CA LEU A 368 10.61 -41.35 -12.13
C LEU A 368 9.70 -42.59 -11.88
N ILE A 369 10.23 -43.81 -11.96
CA ILE A 369 9.45 -45.06 -11.79
C ILE A 369 9.67 -45.72 -10.41
N ALA A 370 10.50 -45.15 -9.54
CA ALA A 370 10.89 -45.80 -8.28
C ALA A 370 10.17 -45.33 -7.00
N ASN A 371 9.24 -44.36 -7.05
CA ASN A 371 8.61 -43.82 -5.82
C ASN A 371 7.10 -43.53 -5.94
N LEU A 372 6.33 -44.45 -6.52
CA LEU A 372 4.87 -44.46 -6.32
C LEU A 372 4.50 -45.52 -5.26
N PRO A 373 3.85 -45.15 -4.14
CA PRO A 373 3.27 -46.12 -3.22
C PRO A 373 1.96 -46.68 -3.80
N SER A 374 1.84 -48.00 -3.77
CA SER A 374 0.69 -48.77 -4.25
C SER A 374 -0.43 -48.86 -3.20
N ASP A 375 -1.68 -48.76 -3.67
CA ASP A 375 -2.89 -49.14 -2.94
C ASP A 375 -2.93 -50.66 -2.68
N GLU A 376 -3.35 -51.06 -1.48
CA GLU A 376 -3.68 -52.44 -1.14
C GLU A 376 -5.11 -52.52 -0.55
N GLU A 377 -6.01 -53.10 -1.33
CA GLU A 377 -7.31 -53.60 -0.88
C GLU A 377 -7.20 -55.06 -0.34
N LYS A 378 -8.18 -55.39 0.54
CA LYS A 378 -9.08 -56.60 0.53
C LYS A 378 -9.03 -57.58 1.77
N PRO A 379 -10.03 -58.49 1.98
CA PRO A 379 -11.21 -58.41 2.89
C PRO A 379 -11.36 -59.69 3.82
N PRO A 380 -12.55 -60.28 4.12
CA PRO A 380 -13.71 -59.87 4.94
C PRO A 380 -14.02 -60.87 6.12
N GLY A 381 -15.00 -60.57 7.00
CA GLY A 381 -15.69 -61.62 7.77
C GLY A 381 -16.52 -61.20 9.00
N ALA A 382 -17.85 -61.39 8.90
CA ALA A 382 -18.89 -61.77 9.89
C ALA A 382 -18.72 -61.46 11.41
N GLY A 383 -19.73 -61.07 12.20
CA GLY A 383 -21.18 -60.99 12.06
C GLY A 383 -21.84 -60.82 13.46
N SER A 384 -23.18 -60.76 13.49
CA SER A 384 -24.08 -60.68 14.68
C SER A 384 -24.11 -59.33 15.41
N GLY A 385 -25.22 -58.67 15.71
CA GLY A 385 -26.63 -59.05 15.74
C GLY A 385 -27.26 -58.44 17.00
N ASN A 386 -28.22 -57.51 16.84
CA ASN A 386 -29.43 -57.31 17.67
C ASN A 386 -30.03 -55.89 17.48
N GLU A 387 -31.17 -55.85 16.82
CA GLU A 387 -32.34 -55.00 17.16
C GLU A 387 -33.03 -55.55 18.45
N PRO A 388 -34.06 -54.92 19.08
CA PRO A 388 -35.10 -54.03 18.50
C PRO A 388 -35.39 -52.78 19.39
N THR A 389 -36.33 -51.85 19.17
CA THR A 389 -37.67 -51.86 18.56
C THR A 389 -38.20 -50.40 18.53
N GLU A 390 -39.08 -50.08 17.56
CA GLU A 390 -40.26 -49.17 17.64
C GLU A 390 -40.05 -47.66 17.94
N GLU A 391 -40.70 -46.67 17.30
CA GLU A 391 -42.01 -46.60 16.66
C GLU A 391 -42.09 -45.45 15.60
N THR A 392 -42.96 -45.68 14.62
CA THR A 392 -43.68 -44.77 13.69
C THR A 392 -44.05 -43.38 14.28
N SER A 393 -44.12 -42.25 13.57
CA SER A 393 -45.04 -41.89 12.46
C SER A 393 -44.84 -40.41 12.04
N ASP A 394 -45.15 -40.08 10.79
CA ASP A 394 -45.42 -38.74 10.19
C ASP A 394 -46.61 -38.92 9.20
N PRO A 395 -47.31 -37.93 8.60
CA PRO A 395 -47.44 -36.47 8.82
C PRO A 395 -48.90 -35.99 8.97
N GLY A 396 -49.11 -34.68 9.22
CA GLY A 396 -50.42 -34.04 8.95
C GLY A 396 -50.56 -32.57 9.37
N GLU A 397 -50.65 -31.69 8.37
CA GLU A 397 -51.23 -30.32 8.38
C GLU A 397 -52.38 -30.30 7.33
N PRO A 398 -53.21 -29.23 7.16
CA PRO A 398 -53.48 -28.02 7.96
C PRO A 398 -54.99 -27.66 8.09
N GLU A 399 -55.36 -26.57 8.81
CA GLU A 399 -56.44 -25.61 8.46
C GLU A 399 -56.67 -24.53 9.56
N GLY A 400 -56.84 -23.24 9.17
CA GLY A 400 -57.95 -22.41 9.70
C GLY A 400 -57.73 -21.12 10.53
N GLN A 401 -57.31 -20.02 9.87
CA GLN A 401 -57.85 -18.62 9.88
C GLN A 401 -58.05 -17.70 11.12
N SER A 402 -57.70 -16.43 10.84
CA SER A 402 -58.19 -15.11 11.34
C SER A 402 -57.64 -14.60 12.68
N GLY A 403 -57.21 -13.34 12.88
CA GLY A 403 -57.13 -12.10 12.08
C GLY A 403 -57.12 -10.90 13.05
N THR A 404 -56.37 -9.81 12.77
CA THR A 404 -56.69 -8.38 13.06
C THR A 404 -55.50 -7.43 12.80
N ASP A 405 -55.77 -6.44 11.93
CA ASP A 405 -55.44 -5.00 11.93
C ASP A 405 -54.05 -4.41 12.29
N GLY A 406 -53.58 -3.47 11.43
CA GLY A 406 -52.94 -2.24 11.93
C GLY A 406 -51.83 -1.53 11.13
N LEU A 407 -52.20 -0.85 10.02
CA LEU A 407 -51.69 0.43 9.46
C LEU A 407 -50.26 0.59 8.85
N PRO A 408 -50.14 1.42 7.77
CA PRO A 408 -48.90 1.69 7.03
C PRO A 408 -48.17 2.96 7.50
N VAL A 409 -46.86 3.08 7.25
CA VAL A 409 -46.12 4.35 7.36
C VAL A 409 -45.45 4.66 6.02
N GLU A 410 -45.67 5.90 5.60
CA GLU A 410 -45.40 6.50 4.30
C GLU A 410 -43.92 6.79 4.07
N ASP A 411 -43.59 6.75 2.77
CA ASP A 411 -42.34 7.11 2.12
C ASP A 411 -42.31 8.63 1.90
N GLU A 412 -41.24 9.32 2.30
CA GLU A 412 -41.00 10.74 1.95
C GLU A 412 -39.72 10.86 1.12
N THR A 413 -39.91 11.13 -0.16
CA THR A 413 -38.89 11.52 -1.13
C THR A 413 -38.60 13.02 -1.14
N ALA A 414 -37.34 13.33 -1.48
CA ALA A 414 -36.86 14.44 -2.32
C ALA A 414 -36.23 15.69 -1.66
N GLY A 415 -34.93 15.84 -1.92
CA GLY A 415 -34.18 17.09 -2.01
C GLY A 415 -33.10 16.95 -3.09
N SER A 416 -33.38 17.50 -4.27
CA SER A 416 -32.63 17.38 -5.53
C SER A 416 -31.38 18.26 -5.60
N GLY A 417 -30.25 17.65 -5.99
CA GLY A 417 -29.08 18.28 -6.60
C GLY A 417 -28.69 17.43 -7.80
N ASP A 418 -28.64 18.06 -8.97
CA ASP A 418 -28.35 17.48 -10.29
C ASP A 418 -26.84 17.22 -10.43
N ASP A 419 -26.45 15.94 -10.51
CA ASP A 419 -25.16 15.45 -10.99
C ASP A 419 -25.44 14.17 -11.80
N GLY A 420 -25.01 14.14 -13.07
CA GLY A 420 -25.40 13.17 -14.08
C GLY A 420 -24.93 11.74 -13.85
N GLY A 421 -25.78 10.94 -13.21
CA GLY A 421 -25.73 9.47 -13.24
C GLY A 421 -27.15 8.94 -13.25
N GLY A 422 -27.49 8.11 -14.24
CA GLY A 422 -28.84 7.60 -14.49
C GLY A 422 -29.51 7.02 -13.25
N GLN A 423 -30.82 7.23 -13.15
CA GLN A 423 -31.67 6.55 -12.18
C GLN A 423 -31.63 5.04 -12.50
N PRO A 424 -31.67 4.12 -11.51
CA PRO A 424 -31.63 2.69 -11.77
C PRO A 424 -32.66 2.33 -12.84
N ASP A 425 -32.26 1.55 -13.84
CA ASP A 425 -33.13 1.11 -14.93
C ASP A 425 -33.38 -0.40 -14.80
N PRO A 426 -34.48 -0.80 -14.12
CA PRO A 426 -34.89 -2.20 -14.04
C PRO A 426 -35.21 -2.82 -15.40
N GLY A 427 -35.29 -2.02 -16.48
CA GLY A 427 -35.48 -2.49 -17.85
C GLY A 427 -34.17 -2.87 -18.56
N ALA A 428 -33.01 -2.67 -17.93
CA ALA A 428 -31.73 -3.00 -18.54
C ALA A 428 -31.57 -4.52 -18.73
N PRO A 429 -30.99 -4.99 -19.86
CA PRO A 429 -31.00 -6.41 -20.23
C PRO A 429 -30.36 -7.37 -19.20
N LEU A 430 -29.41 -6.87 -18.41
CA LEU A 430 -28.66 -7.68 -17.44
C LEU A 430 -29.03 -7.38 -15.98
N PHE A 431 -30.00 -6.50 -15.72
CA PHE A 431 -30.39 -6.10 -14.35
C PHE A 431 -30.82 -7.31 -13.50
N ASP A 432 -31.59 -8.23 -14.08
CA ASP A 432 -32.09 -9.43 -13.39
C ASP A 432 -30.97 -10.43 -13.01
N GLN A 433 -29.76 -10.28 -13.55
CA GLN A 433 -28.62 -11.14 -13.23
C GLN A 433 -27.90 -10.69 -11.95
N LEU A 434 -28.12 -9.45 -11.50
CA LEU A 434 -27.49 -8.91 -10.30
C LEU A 434 -27.99 -9.59 -9.02
N PRO A 435 -27.18 -9.63 -7.95
CA PRO A 435 -27.65 -9.98 -6.60
C PRO A 435 -28.84 -9.11 -6.14
N GLU A 436 -29.77 -9.68 -5.36
CA GLU A 436 -31.00 -8.97 -4.95
C GLU A 436 -30.72 -7.68 -4.15
N ASP A 437 -29.64 -7.65 -3.36
CA ASP A 437 -29.24 -6.45 -2.61
C ASP A 437 -28.79 -5.32 -3.55
N VAL A 438 -28.10 -5.66 -4.64
CA VAL A 438 -27.70 -4.71 -5.69
C VAL A 438 -28.91 -4.24 -6.50
N GLN A 439 -29.82 -5.15 -6.86
CA GLN A 439 -31.07 -4.77 -7.54
C GLN A 439 -31.89 -3.79 -6.69
N ARG A 440 -31.98 -4.03 -5.38
CA ARG A 440 -32.71 -3.15 -4.46
C ARG A 440 -32.01 -1.81 -4.25
N SER A 441 -30.68 -1.79 -4.17
CA SER A 441 -29.91 -0.55 -3.98
C SER A 441 -29.80 0.27 -5.26
N GLY A 442 -29.82 -0.37 -6.42
CA GLY A 442 -29.52 0.22 -7.73
C GLY A 442 -28.08 0.72 -7.84
N ARG A 443 -27.16 0.23 -7.00
CA ARG A 443 -25.80 0.76 -6.86
C ARG A 443 -24.74 -0.34 -6.71
N LEU A 444 -23.62 -0.17 -7.39
CA LEU A 444 -22.38 -0.95 -7.23
C LEU A 444 -21.26 -0.04 -6.71
N ASP A 445 -20.57 -0.46 -5.65
CA ASP A 445 -19.39 0.27 -5.16
C ASP A 445 -18.12 -0.32 -5.80
N VAL A 446 -17.32 0.53 -6.44
CA VAL A 446 -16.06 0.15 -7.08
C VAL A 446 -14.90 0.58 -6.20
N ARG A 447 -14.12 -0.40 -5.75
CA ARG A 447 -12.84 -0.15 -5.08
C ARG A 447 -11.80 0.07 -6.19
N ALA A 448 -11.35 1.31 -6.36
CA ALA A 448 -10.50 1.71 -7.48
C ALA A 448 -9.03 1.83 -7.06
N GLY A 449 -8.15 0.97 -7.57
CA GLY A 449 -6.71 1.01 -7.35
C GLY A 449 -6.03 2.12 -8.14
N THR A 450 -5.74 3.26 -7.51
CA THR A 450 -5.31 4.47 -8.23
C THR A 450 -3.78 4.60 -8.34
N TYR A 451 -3.11 3.52 -8.72
CA TYR A 451 -1.65 3.42 -8.78
C TYR A 451 -1.11 2.97 -10.15
N ALA A 452 -1.98 2.77 -11.14
CA ALA A 452 -1.61 2.17 -12.43
C ALA A 452 -2.15 3.00 -13.59
N ALA A 453 -1.58 4.19 -13.84
CA ALA A 453 -1.88 4.94 -15.05
C ALA A 453 -1.42 4.15 -16.30
N PRO A 454 -2.20 4.12 -17.40
CA PRO A 454 -3.51 4.76 -17.61
C PRO A 454 -4.70 3.84 -17.27
N LEU A 455 -4.47 2.65 -16.69
CA LEU A 455 -5.54 1.72 -16.34
C LEU A 455 -6.48 2.30 -15.29
N MET A 456 -5.92 2.90 -14.23
CA MET A 456 -6.68 3.47 -13.13
C MET A 456 -5.83 4.44 -12.30
N PHE A 457 -6.24 5.70 -12.20
CA PHE A 457 -5.52 6.77 -11.50
C PHE A 457 -6.46 7.88 -11.01
N VAL A 458 -5.91 8.92 -10.38
CA VAL A 458 -6.65 10.11 -9.94
C VAL A 458 -6.18 11.32 -10.73
N GLU A 459 -7.10 12.03 -11.37
CA GLU A 459 -6.83 13.27 -12.08
C GLU A 459 -6.80 14.51 -11.15
N SER A 460 -6.34 15.63 -11.74
CA SER A 460 -6.36 16.94 -11.10
C SER A 460 -7.78 17.35 -10.70
N GLY A 461 -8.12 17.21 -9.42
CA GLY A 461 -9.49 17.38 -8.92
C GLY A 461 -9.94 16.30 -7.95
N ASN A 462 -9.14 15.25 -7.77
CA ASN A 462 -9.46 14.10 -6.92
C ASN A 462 -10.60 13.22 -7.49
N GLU A 463 -10.76 13.25 -8.81
CA GLU A 463 -11.67 12.40 -9.58
C GLU A 463 -10.91 11.18 -10.09
N THR A 464 -11.57 10.03 -10.09
CA THR A 464 -10.97 8.78 -10.56
C THR A 464 -11.09 8.71 -12.08
N ALA A 465 -10.02 8.29 -12.76
CA ALA A 465 -9.97 8.21 -14.22
C ALA A 465 -9.16 6.99 -14.65
N GLY A 466 -9.26 6.62 -15.93
CA GLY A 466 -8.53 5.51 -16.53
C GLY A 466 -9.40 4.57 -17.34
N LEU A 467 -8.77 3.62 -18.03
CA LEU A 467 -9.47 2.60 -18.81
C LEU A 467 -10.52 1.84 -17.97
N GLU A 468 -10.13 1.38 -16.78
CA GLU A 468 -11.01 0.59 -15.92
C GLU A 468 -12.10 1.43 -15.24
N HIS A 469 -11.91 2.76 -15.16
CA HIS A 469 -12.97 3.69 -14.76
C HIS A 469 -14.10 3.69 -15.79
N ASP A 470 -13.75 3.91 -17.05
CA ASP A 470 -14.73 4.01 -18.13
C ASP A 470 -15.39 2.65 -18.42
N LEU A 471 -14.61 1.57 -18.31
CA LEU A 471 -15.13 0.21 -18.32
C LEU A 471 -16.19 0.00 -17.23
N ALA A 472 -15.90 0.41 -15.99
CA ALA A 472 -16.82 0.23 -14.87
C ALA A 472 -18.11 1.05 -15.06
N LEU A 473 -18.04 2.25 -15.65
CA LEU A 473 -19.22 3.04 -16.01
C LEU A 473 -20.09 2.33 -17.05
N GLU A 474 -19.49 1.79 -18.11
CA GLU A 474 -20.22 1.04 -19.15
C GLU A 474 -20.83 -0.28 -18.64
N ILE A 475 -20.15 -0.92 -17.69
CA ILE A 475 -20.71 -2.05 -16.93
C ILE A 475 -21.97 -1.61 -16.18
N GLY A 476 -21.93 -0.45 -15.51
CA GLY A 476 -23.07 0.13 -14.81
C GLY A 476 -24.29 0.33 -15.71
N GLU A 477 -24.07 0.94 -16.88
CA GLU A 477 -25.12 1.17 -17.87
C GLU A 477 -25.76 -0.14 -18.36
N ARG A 478 -24.94 -1.17 -18.65
CA ARG A 478 -25.44 -2.50 -19.07
C ARG A 478 -26.22 -3.24 -17.99
N LEU A 479 -25.79 -3.07 -16.76
CA LEU A 479 -26.42 -3.66 -15.58
C LEU A 479 -27.60 -2.83 -15.06
N GLY A 480 -27.85 -1.62 -15.59
CA GLY A 480 -28.93 -0.73 -15.16
C GLY A 480 -28.73 -0.16 -13.76
N VAL A 481 -27.48 -0.02 -13.30
CA VAL A 481 -27.13 0.42 -11.94
C VAL A 481 -26.10 1.54 -11.96
N ARG A 482 -26.15 2.38 -10.92
CA ARG A 482 -25.14 3.41 -10.71
C ARG A 482 -23.86 2.80 -10.15
N VAL A 483 -22.72 3.32 -10.58
CA VAL A 483 -21.40 2.88 -10.13
C VAL A 483 -20.76 4.02 -9.34
N ASP A 484 -20.32 3.73 -8.12
CA ASP A 484 -19.68 4.73 -7.25
C ASP A 484 -18.24 4.32 -6.92
N PHE A 485 -17.30 5.21 -7.20
CA PHE A 485 -15.88 4.91 -7.04
C PHE A 485 -15.35 5.28 -5.65
N SER A 486 -14.58 4.38 -5.07
CA SER A 486 -13.84 4.55 -3.84
C SER A 486 -12.34 4.37 -4.12
N PRO A 487 -11.57 5.46 -4.27
CA PRO A 487 -10.16 5.38 -4.61
C PRO A 487 -9.34 4.76 -3.46
N VAL A 488 -8.41 3.89 -3.83
CA VAL A 488 -7.49 3.16 -2.96
C VAL A 488 -6.09 3.27 -3.58
N PRO A 489 -5.17 4.07 -2.99
CA PRO A 489 -3.87 4.35 -3.60
C PRO A 489 -2.85 3.20 -3.45
N ASP A 490 -3.20 2.14 -2.73
CA ASP A 490 -2.28 1.06 -2.37
C ASP A 490 -2.84 -0.30 -2.80
N TYR A 491 -2.03 -1.08 -3.51
CA TYR A 491 -2.41 -2.38 -4.09
C TYR A 491 -2.85 -3.38 -3.02
N GLU A 492 -2.09 -3.48 -1.93
CA GLU A 492 -2.40 -4.40 -0.84
C GLU A 492 -3.65 -3.96 -0.07
N ALA A 493 -3.83 -2.66 0.16
CA ALA A 493 -5.04 -2.12 0.77
C ALA A 493 -6.29 -2.38 -0.08
N LEU A 494 -6.14 -2.38 -1.41
CA LEU A 494 -7.22 -2.69 -2.33
C LEU A 494 -7.68 -4.14 -2.17
N LEU A 495 -6.74 -5.10 -2.28
CA LEU A 495 -7.02 -6.52 -2.08
C LEU A 495 -7.63 -6.81 -0.70
N ASN A 496 -7.00 -6.29 0.36
CA ASN A 496 -7.50 -6.45 1.72
C ASN A 496 -8.92 -5.88 1.90
N SER A 497 -9.26 -4.78 1.21
CA SER A 497 -10.60 -4.20 1.32
C SER A 497 -11.68 -5.10 0.74
N MET A 498 -11.37 -5.86 -0.32
CA MET A 498 -12.28 -6.85 -0.90
C MET A 498 -12.50 -8.03 0.03
N THR A 499 -11.43 -8.52 0.66
CA THR A 499 -11.48 -9.60 1.66
C THR A 499 -12.34 -9.21 2.86
N VAL A 500 -12.18 -7.98 3.36
CA VAL A 500 -12.97 -7.44 4.48
C VAL A 500 -14.45 -7.25 4.11
N ALA A 501 -14.73 -6.71 2.92
CA ALA A 501 -16.10 -6.51 2.44
C ALA A 501 -16.86 -7.83 2.31
N GLY A 502 -16.22 -8.85 1.72
CA GLY A 502 -16.79 -10.20 1.62
C GLY A 502 -17.09 -10.82 2.98
N ALA A 503 -16.15 -10.73 3.93
CA ALA A 503 -16.37 -11.21 5.29
C ALA A 503 -17.51 -10.48 6.04
N ALA A 504 -17.79 -9.23 5.66
CA ALA A 504 -18.89 -8.42 6.19
C ALA A 504 -20.22 -8.64 5.46
N GLY A 505 -20.26 -9.50 4.42
CA GLY A 505 -21.44 -9.74 3.60
C GLY A 505 -21.82 -8.54 2.70
N GLN A 506 -20.87 -7.65 2.41
CA GLN A 506 -21.05 -6.50 1.53
C GLN A 506 -20.77 -6.90 0.09
N TYR A 507 -21.74 -7.57 -0.54
CA TYR A 507 -21.53 -8.27 -1.80
C TYR A 507 -21.72 -7.38 -3.03
N GLY A 508 -22.36 -6.21 -2.94
CA GLY A 508 -22.47 -5.24 -4.04
C GLY A 508 -21.20 -4.45 -4.39
N GLN A 509 -20.01 -5.05 -4.23
CA GLN A 509 -18.72 -4.37 -4.45
C GLN A 509 -17.79 -5.21 -5.31
N PHE A 510 -16.99 -4.55 -6.14
CA PHE A 510 -15.90 -5.15 -6.90
C PHE A 510 -14.67 -4.22 -6.93
N ALA A 511 -13.51 -4.76 -7.25
CA ALA A 511 -12.27 -3.98 -7.37
C ALA A 511 -11.70 -4.00 -8.79
N VAL A 512 -11.17 -2.85 -9.18
CA VAL A 512 -10.38 -2.63 -10.42
C VAL A 512 -9.12 -1.85 -10.05
N GLY A 513 -8.09 -1.88 -10.90
CA GLY A 513 -6.79 -1.26 -10.66
C GLY A 513 -5.64 -2.02 -11.32
N GLY A 514 -5.89 -2.71 -12.44
CA GLY A 514 -4.94 -3.60 -13.08
C GLY A 514 -4.59 -4.79 -12.19
N LEU A 515 -5.55 -5.40 -11.51
CA LEU A 515 -5.28 -6.54 -10.63
C LEU A 515 -4.87 -7.78 -11.44
N GLN A 516 -3.77 -8.43 -11.05
CA GLN A 516 -3.31 -9.67 -11.69
C GLN A 516 -4.10 -10.87 -11.15
N ASP A 517 -4.63 -11.68 -12.06
CA ASP A 517 -5.19 -12.99 -11.69
C ASP A 517 -4.07 -14.02 -11.60
N THR A 518 -3.72 -14.38 -10.36
CA THR A 518 -2.79 -15.48 -10.06
C THR A 518 -3.43 -16.44 -9.06
N PRO A 519 -3.06 -17.74 -9.09
CA PRO A 519 -3.54 -18.70 -8.09
C PRO A 519 -3.25 -18.24 -6.65
N ALA A 520 -2.07 -17.63 -6.43
CA ALA A 520 -1.68 -17.11 -5.13
C ALA A 520 -2.64 -16.03 -4.62
N ILE A 521 -3.04 -15.07 -5.46
CA ILE A 521 -3.97 -14.00 -5.05
C ILE A 521 -5.37 -14.57 -4.81
N ARG A 522 -5.86 -15.44 -5.70
CA ARG A 522 -7.18 -16.08 -5.54
C ARG A 522 -7.30 -16.83 -4.23
N GLU A 523 -6.34 -17.71 -3.94
CA GLU A 523 -6.34 -18.56 -2.74
C GLU A 523 -6.12 -17.77 -1.45
N THR A 524 -5.23 -16.77 -1.47
CA THR A 524 -4.90 -16.00 -0.25
C THR A 524 -5.93 -14.94 0.09
N GLN A 525 -6.58 -14.35 -0.91
CA GLN A 525 -7.55 -13.25 -0.73
C GLN A 525 -9.01 -13.69 -0.87
N ASN A 526 -9.27 -14.96 -1.24
CA ASN A 526 -10.62 -15.49 -1.45
C ASN A 526 -11.40 -14.68 -2.51
N LEU A 527 -10.74 -14.44 -3.65
CA LEU A 527 -11.23 -13.62 -4.76
C LEU A 527 -11.39 -14.46 -6.03
N SER A 528 -12.41 -14.11 -6.81
CA SER A 528 -12.56 -14.49 -8.21
C SER A 528 -12.31 -13.29 -9.11
N PHE A 529 -11.83 -13.54 -10.32
CA PHE A 529 -11.48 -12.50 -11.29
C PHE A 529 -12.30 -12.62 -12.56
N VAL A 530 -12.93 -11.54 -13.00
CA VAL A 530 -13.45 -11.40 -14.36
C VAL A 530 -12.33 -10.80 -15.20
N ASN A 531 -11.58 -11.67 -15.88
CA ASN A 531 -10.43 -11.27 -16.70
C ASN A 531 -10.92 -10.58 -17.97
N HIS A 532 -10.44 -9.35 -18.17
CA HIS A 532 -10.81 -8.49 -19.27
C HIS A 532 -9.59 -7.82 -19.92
N LEU A 533 -8.37 -8.07 -19.44
CA LEU A 533 -7.12 -7.61 -20.06
C LEU A 533 -6.08 -8.71 -20.04
N ARG A 534 -5.13 -8.65 -20.97
CA ARG A 534 -3.88 -9.41 -20.90
C ARG A 534 -2.71 -8.46 -21.05
N GLU A 535 -1.86 -8.42 -20.04
CA GLU A 535 -0.71 -7.53 -20.04
C GLU A 535 0.58 -8.31 -19.74
N GLY A 536 1.59 -8.03 -20.55
CA GLY A 536 2.97 -8.39 -20.30
C GLY A 536 3.87 -7.18 -20.23
N PHE A 537 5.17 -7.47 -20.25
CA PHE A 537 6.23 -6.46 -20.22
C PHE A 537 6.79 -6.27 -21.63
N VAL A 538 7.12 -5.03 -21.96
CA VAL A 538 7.77 -4.63 -23.21
C VAL A 538 9.12 -3.98 -22.91
N LEU A 539 9.94 -3.88 -23.95
CA LEU A 539 11.11 -3.00 -23.95
C LEU A 539 10.73 -1.62 -24.49
N LEU A 540 11.07 -0.57 -23.75
CA LEU A 540 11.09 0.82 -24.20
C LEU A 540 12.52 1.16 -24.63
N VAL A 541 12.74 1.41 -25.92
CA VAL A 541 14.07 1.48 -26.56
C VAL A 541 14.18 2.73 -27.45
N PRO A 542 15.40 3.19 -27.80
CA PRO A 542 15.56 4.26 -28.78
C PRO A 542 14.96 3.88 -30.14
N GLN A 543 14.23 4.80 -30.77
CA GLN A 543 13.51 4.55 -32.03
C GLN A 543 14.42 4.02 -33.16
N ASP A 544 15.67 4.46 -33.20
CA ASP A 544 16.65 4.08 -34.24
C ASP A 544 17.56 2.90 -33.85
N SER A 545 17.31 2.25 -32.70
CA SER A 545 18.13 1.12 -32.19
C SER A 545 18.03 -0.15 -33.04
N GLY A 546 16.91 -0.36 -33.72
CA GLY A 546 16.61 -1.60 -34.45
C GLY A 546 16.20 -2.78 -33.56
N VAL A 547 16.08 -2.58 -32.25
CA VAL A 547 15.60 -3.58 -31.27
C VAL A 547 14.10 -3.77 -31.45
N ARG A 548 13.67 -5.02 -31.65
CA ARG A 548 12.25 -5.38 -31.83
C ARG A 548 11.67 -6.19 -30.68
N GLY A 549 12.54 -6.74 -29.82
CA GLY A 549 12.13 -7.56 -28.68
C GLY A 549 13.34 -8.05 -27.88
N PHE A 550 13.09 -8.92 -26.90
CA PHE A 550 14.09 -9.34 -25.91
C PHE A 550 15.26 -10.14 -26.51
N ALA A 551 15.03 -10.84 -27.62
CA ALA A 551 16.08 -11.56 -28.33
C ALA A 551 17.15 -10.63 -28.96
N ASP A 552 16.82 -9.37 -29.22
CA ASP A 552 17.74 -8.40 -29.82
C ASP A 552 18.65 -7.72 -28.77
N VAL A 553 18.37 -7.89 -27.47
CA VAL A 553 19.17 -7.34 -26.35
C VAL A 553 19.96 -8.41 -25.58
N CYS A 554 20.13 -9.61 -26.16
CA CYS A 554 21.00 -10.65 -25.60
C CYS A 554 22.45 -10.15 -25.49
N GLY A 555 23.03 -10.20 -24.30
CA GLY A 555 24.38 -9.70 -24.00
C GLY A 555 24.45 -8.19 -23.73
N GLU A 556 23.31 -7.51 -23.70
CA GLU A 556 23.18 -6.10 -23.33
C GLU A 556 22.62 -5.94 -21.92
N ASN A 557 22.73 -4.72 -21.40
CA ASN A 557 22.13 -4.32 -20.13
C ASN A 557 20.76 -3.71 -20.39
N VAL A 558 19.76 -4.08 -19.60
CA VAL A 558 18.44 -3.44 -19.57
C VAL A 558 18.15 -2.93 -18.17
N VAL A 559 17.27 -1.94 -18.04
CA VAL A 559 16.93 -1.36 -16.73
C VAL A 559 15.45 -1.53 -16.40
N THR A 560 15.13 -1.72 -15.12
CA THR A 560 13.75 -1.68 -14.62
C THR A 560 13.70 -1.22 -13.15
N TRP A 561 12.54 -1.26 -12.50
CA TRP A 561 12.46 -1.04 -11.06
C TRP A 561 13.05 -2.22 -10.28
N GLU A 562 13.52 -1.97 -9.06
CA GLU A 562 13.96 -3.05 -8.18
C GLU A 562 12.79 -3.98 -7.80
N SER A 563 12.74 -5.17 -8.43
CA SER A 563 11.72 -6.18 -8.21
C SER A 563 12.25 -7.59 -8.46
N GLU A 564 12.02 -8.50 -7.51
CA GLU A 564 12.37 -9.92 -7.65
C GLU A 564 11.58 -10.58 -8.79
N GLN A 565 10.32 -10.19 -8.98
CA GLN A 565 9.49 -10.68 -10.09
C GLN A 565 10.08 -10.27 -11.44
N LEU A 566 10.54 -9.02 -11.58
CA LEU A 566 11.14 -8.52 -12.82
C LEU A 566 12.50 -9.16 -13.07
N ARG A 567 13.32 -9.36 -12.03
CA ARG A 567 14.58 -10.12 -12.12
C ARG A 567 14.33 -11.52 -12.66
N GLU A 568 13.30 -12.21 -12.15
CA GLU A 568 12.95 -13.55 -12.60
C GLU A 568 12.43 -13.57 -14.05
N ILE A 569 11.59 -12.61 -14.43
CA ILE A 569 11.10 -12.47 -15.82
C ILE A 569 12.27 -12.27 -16.79
N VAL A 570 13.17 -11.32 -16.49
CA VAL A 570 14.35 -11.05 -17.33
C VAL A 570 15.29 -12.26 -17.36
N ARG A 571 15.45 -12.96 -16.23
CA ARG A 571 16.24 -14.21 -16.17
C ARG A 571 15.66 -15.29 -17.08
N GLN A 572 14.34 -15.48 -17.08
CA GLN A 572 13.67 -16.46 -17.94
C GLN A 572 13.83 -16.12 -19.43
N GLU A 573 13.71 -14.85 -19.80
CA GLU A 573 13.97 -14.43 -21.19
C GLU A 573 15.46 -14.58 -21.55
N SER A 574 16.36 -14.25 -20.62
CA SER A 574 17.79 -14.41 -20.80
C SER A 574 18.22 -15.88 -20.99
N ASP A 575 17.45 -16.85 -20.49
CA ASP A 575 17.73 -18.28 -20.71
C ASP A 575 17.66 -18.64 -22.20
N THR A 576 16.91 -17.88 -23.01
CA THR A 576 16.82 -18.06 -24.47
C THR A 576 18.05 -17.54 -25.22
N CYS A 577 18.83 -16.65 -24.61
CA CYS A 577 20.04 -16.05 -25.19
C CYS A 577 21.29 -16.95 -25.16
N GLY A 578 21.24 -18.09 -24.46
CA GLY A 578 22.34 -19.04 -24.42
C GLY A 578 23.53 -18.55 -23.57
N ARG A 579 24.62 -18.07 -24.23
CA ARG A 579 25.84 -17.61 -23.52
C ARG A 579 25.86 -16.11 -23.25
N ASP A 580 25.09 -15.34 -24.01
CA ASP A 580 25.09 -13.88 -23.97
C ASP A 580 23.87 -13.45 -23.16
N SER A 581 23.97 -13.51 -21.83
CA SER A 581 22.84 -13.22 -20.93
C SER A 581 22.49 -11.74 -20.92
N ILE A 582 21.21 -11.43 -20.73
CA ILE A 582 20.73 -10.07 -20.49
C ILE A 582 21.07 -9.72 -19.05
N GLU A 583 21.77 -8.61 -18.83
CA GLU A 583 22.02 -8.10 -17.47
C GLU A 583 20.94 -7.08 -17.08
N LEU A 584 20.47 -7.15 -15.83
CA LEU A 584 19.41 -6.29 -15.33
C LEU A 584 19.98 -5.26 -14.35
N GLU A 585 19.90 -4.00 -14.74
CA GLU A 585 20.10 -2.84 -13.88
C GLU A 585 18.78 -2.40 -13.23
N THR A 586 18.88 -1.66 -12.13
CA THR A 586 17.68 -1.14 -11.44
C THR A 586 17.80 0.34 -11.13
N ALA A 587 16.72 1.09 -11.36
CA ALA A 587 16.60 2.49 -10.98
C ALA A 587 15.28 2.76 -10.23
N MET A 588 15.18 3.93 -9.58
CA MET A 588 14.03 4.26 -8.74
C MET A 588 12.89 4.90 -9.53
N THR A 589 13.20 5.66 -10.58
CA THR A 589 12.18 6.40 -11.35
C THR A 589 12.30 6.15 -12.84
N MET A 590 11.20 6.40 -13.56
CA MET A 590 11.18 6.29 -15.02
C MET A 590 12.12 7.30 -15.68
N GLU A 591 12.27 8.50 -15.13
CA GLU A 591 13.19 9.51 -15.64
C GLU A 591 14.65 9.09 -15.52
N GLU A 592 15.02 8.42 -14.43
CA GLU A 592 16.36 7.84 -14.26
C GLU A 592 16.62 6.77 -15.31
N MET A 593 15.66 5.85 -15.51
CA MET A 593 15.77 4.80 -16.52
C MET A 593 15.88 5.36 -17.95
N ALA A 594 15.08 6.37 -18.28
CA ALA A 594 15.15 7.06 -19.57
C ALA A 594 16.50 7.75 -19.76
N ALA A 595 17.04 8.40 -18.72
CA ALA A 595 18.36 9.02 -18.77
C ALA A 595 19.48 7.99 -18.99
N MET A 596 19.37 6.78 -18.42
CA MET A 596 20.33 5.70 -18.66
C MET A 596 20.31 5.23 -20.12
N VAL A 597 19.13 5.16 -20.74
CA VAL A 597 19.02 4.87 -22.18
C VAL A 597 19.62 6.01 -23.02
N ASP A 598 19.31 7.27 -22.70
CA ASP A 598 19.85 8.44 -23.40
C ASP A 598 21.38 8.56 -23.30
N ASN A 599 21.97 8.05 -22.22
CA ASN A 599 23.41 8.03 -21.99
C ASN A 599 24.11 6.79 -22.59
N ASP A 600 23.38 5.95 -23.34
CA ASP A 600 23.86 4.66 -23.87
C ASP A 600 24.39 3.72 -22.76
N GLU A 601 23.88 3.81 -21.53
CA GLU A 601 24.27 2.95 -20.40
C GLU A 601 23.54 1.60 -20.43
N VAL A 602 22.31 1.58 -20.97
CA VAL A 602 21.46 0.41 -21.12
C VAL A 602 20.74 0.44 -22.47
N ALA A 603 20.47 -0.73 -23.03
CA ALA A 603 19.83 -0.89 -24.35
C ALA A 603 18.32 -0.60 -24.34
N GLY A 604 17.67 -0.65 -23.18
CA GLY A 604 16.24 -0.38 -23.05
C GLY A 604 15.71 -0.56 -21.63
N ILE A 605 14.45 -0.18 -21.44
CA ILE A 605 13.73 -0.23 -20.16
C ILE A 605 12.68 -1.33 -20.23
N VAL A 606 12.66 -2.24 -19.26
CA VAL A 606 11.62 -3.27 -19.13
C VAL A 606 10.46 -2.72 -18.31
N VAL A 607 9.28 -2.55 -18.90
CA VAL A 607 8.11 -1.96 -18.23
C VAL A 607 6.81 -2.66 -18.67
N PRO A 608 5.72 -2.59 -17.88
CA PRO A 608 4.41 -3.04 -18.35
C PRO A 608 3.99 -2.29 -19.61
N TYR A 609 3.29 -2.94 -20.53
CA TYR A 609 2.82 -2.32 -21.78
C TYR A 609 2.04 -1.02 -21.53
N SER A 610 1.11 -1.01 -20.56
CA SER A 610 0.34 0.19 -20.20
C SER A 610 1.23 1.33 -19.71
N GLY A 611 2.23 1.02 -18.87
CA GLY A 611 3.19 2.01 -18.39
C GLY A 611 4.09 2.58 -19.49
N ALA A 612 4.41 1.79 -20.53
CA ALA A 612 5.12 2.30 -21.71
C ALA A 612 4.26 3.30 -22.50
N VAL A 613 2.99 2.97 -22.72
CA VAL A 613 2.03 3.84 -23.43
C VAL A 613 1.84 5.15 -22.68
N ASP A 614 1.63 5.08 -21.36
CA ASP A 614 1.48 6.25 -20.49
C ASP A 614 2.70 7.18 -20.57
N TYR A 615 3.90 6.62 -20.39
CA TYR A 615 5.14 7.38 -20.46
C TYR A 615 5.33 8.06 -21.83
N LEU A 616 5.06 7.35 -22.93
CA LEU A 616 5.19 7.89 -24.29
C LEU A 616 4.15 8.99 -24.57
N ALA A 617 2.95 8.88 -24.01
CA ALA A 617 1.91 9.90 -24.12
C ALA A 617 2.30 11.20 -23.40
N GLU A 618 2.91 11.09 -22.22
CA GLU A 618 3.42 12.24 -21.47
C GLU A 618 4.71 12.83 -22.08
N ASN A 619 5.49 12.00 -22.79
CA ASN A 619 6.81 12.35 -23.31
C ASN A 619 6.95 12.09 -24.82
N PRO A 620 6.16 12.77 -25.69
CA PRO A 620 6.15 12.53 -27.14
C PRO A 620 7.46 12.90 -27.86
N GLY A 621 8.40 13.56 -27.16
CA GLY A 621 9.71 13.94 -27.67
C GLY A 621 10.88 13.14 -27.09
N SER A 622 10.61 12.06 -26.34
CA SER A 622 11.65 11.24 -25.70
C SER A 622 12.58 10.53 -26.69
N GLY A 623 12.14 10.29 -27.94
CA GLY A 623 12.89 9.47 -28.90
C GLY A 623 12.85 7.97 -28.58
N LEU A 624 12.08 7.57 -27.58
CA LEU A 624 11.84 6.18 -27.21
C LEU A 624 10.61 5.60 -27.91
N TRP A 625 10.58 4.28 -28.01
CA TRP A 625 9.51 3.50 -28.63
C TRP A 625 9.32 2.17 -27.89
N ALA A 626 8.08 1.72 -27.73
CA ALA A 626 7.74 0.45 -27.09
C ALA A 626 7.71 -0.70 -28.10
N THR A 627 8.48 -1.75 -27.85
CA THR A 627 8.47 -2.98 -28.68
C THR A 627 7.08 -3.63 -28.72
N GLU A 628 6.75 -4.30 -29.84
CA GLU A 628 5.46 -4.99 -30.01
C GLU A 628 5.39 -6.30 -29.22
N GLU A 629 6.54 -6.95 -28.99
CA GLU A 629 6.62 -8.20 -28.26
C GLU A 629 6.41 -7.98 -26.76
N GLN A 630 5.38 -8.62 -26.20
CA GLN A 630 5.14 -8.68 -24.77
C GLN A 630 5.60 -10.03 -24.21
N ILE A 631 6.39 -10.00 -23.13
CA ILE A 631 6.80 -11.18 -22.37
C ILE A 631 6.02 -11.32 -21.08
N ALA A 632 6.01 -12.51 -20.48
CA ALA A 632 5.36 -12.78 -19.19
C ALA A 632 3.90 -12.27 -19.11
N VAL A 633 3.13 -12.46 -20.20
CA VAL A 633 1.75 -11.97 -20.31
C VAL A 633 0.86 -12.67 -19.29
N THR A 634 0.26 -11.89 -18.39
CA THR A 634 -0.68 -12.37 -17.36
C THR A 634 -2.07 -11.79 -17.59
N PRO A 635 -3.14 -12.52 -17.23
CA PRO A 635 -4.47 -11.94 -17.23
C PRO A 635 -4.63 -10.92 -16.10
N ARG A 636 -5.34 -9.83 -16.40
CA ARG A 636 -5.80 -8.87 -15.42
C ARG A 636 -7.31 -8.78 -15.43
N GLY A 637 -7.90 -8.58 -14.27
CA GLY A 637 -9.33 -8.76 -14.11
C GLY A 637 -9.96 -7.92 -13.01
N ILE A 638 -11.29 -7.82 -13.10
CA ILE A 638 -12.15 -7.26 -12.07
C ILE A 638 -12.22 -8.27 -10.93
N ALA A 639 -11.77 -7.88 -9.73
CA ALA A 639 -11.81 -8.76 -8.57
C ALA A 639 -13.16 -8.69 -7.87
N VAL A 640 -13.73 -9.85 -7.60
CA VAL A 640 -14.99 -10.06 -6.89
C VAL A 640 -14.72 -11.04 -5.75
N HIS A 641 -15.37 -10.87 -4.61
CA HIS A 641 -15.24 -11.86 -3.54
C HIS A 641 -15.81 -13.22 -3.99
N GLU A 642 -15.11 -14.33 -3.71
CA GLU A 642 -15.48 -15.68 -4.18
C GLU A 642 -16.89 -16.11 -3.73
N GLY A 643 -17.37 -15.59 -2.61
CA GLY A 643 -18.75 -15.81 -2.14
C GLY A 643 -19.86 -15.12 -2.95
N ASN A 644 -19.54 -14.41 -4.03
CA ASN A 644 -20.50 -13.69 -4.87
C ASN A 644 -20.39 -14.08 -6.35
N GLU A 645 -20.67 -15.36 -6.63
CA GLU A 645 -20.70 -15.92 -7.99
C GLU A 645 -21.69 -15.15 -8.89
N GLN A 646 -22.85 -14.77 -8.35
CA GLN A 646 -23.88 -14.08 -9.12
C GLN A 646 -23.43 -12.70 -9.63
N LEU A 647 -22.73 -11.89 -8.81
CA LEU A 647 -22.13 -10.65 -9.29
C LEU A 647 -21.00 -10.91 -10.27
N CYS A 648 -20.18 -11.94 -10.03
CA CYS A 648 -19.10 -12.33 -10.93
C CYS A 648 -19.65 -12.64 -12.35
N ASP A 649 -20.69 -13.46 -12.43
CA ASP A 649 -21.36 -13.81 -13.68
C ASP A 649 -22.00 -12.60 -14.36
N ALA A 650 -22.65 -11.71 -13.60
CA ALA A 650 -23.25 -10.49 -14.14
C ALA A 650 -22.19 -9.54 -14.72
N LEU A 651 -21.06 -9.36 -14.02
CA LEU A 651 -19.93 -8.55 -14.49
C LEU A 651 -19.30 -9.18 -15.74
N GLN A 652 -19.12 -10.50 -15.77
CA GLN A 652 -18.62 -11.21 -16.96
C GLN A 652 -19.56 -11.01 -18.15
N ALA A 653 -20.88 -11.16 -17.97
CA ALA A 653 -21.86 -10.98 -19.02
C ALA A 653 -21.87 -9.53 -19.55
N ALA A 654 -21.71 -8.54 -18.66
CA ALA A 654 -21.61 -7.14 -19.04
C ALA A 654 -20.37 -6.86 -19.91
N VAL A 655 -19.18 -7.33 -19.48
CA VAL A 655 -17.94 -7.18 -20.26
C VAL A 655 -18.03 -7.95 -21.59
N GLN A 656 -18.59 -9.17 -21.59
CA GLN A 656 -18.75 -9.95 -22.82
C GLN A 656 -19.69 -9.25 -23.83
N SER A 657 -20.78 -8.64 -23.35
CA SER A 657 -21.67 -7.85 -24.19
C SER A 657 -20.94 -6.67 -24.86
N MET A 658 -20.06 -5.99 -24.12
CA MET A 658 -19.21 -4.91 -24.68
C MET A 658 -18.20 -5.39 -25.71
N ILE A 659 -17.68 -6.62 -25.55
CA ILE A 659 -16.81 -7.26 -26.55
C ILE A 659 -17.61 -7.57 -27.81
N ASP A 660 -18.81 -8.14 -27.66
CA ASP A 660 -19.65 -8.59 -28.78
C ASP A 660 -20.15 -7.43 -29.65
N ASP A 661 -20.42 -6.25 -29.05
CA ASP A 661 -20.92 -5.07 -29.75
C ASP A 661 -19.84 -4.06 -30.19
N GLY A 662 -18.59 -4.27 -29.78
CA GLY A 662 -17.43 -3.45 -30.14
C GLY A 662 -17.11 -2.30 -29.19
N THR A 663 -17.97 -2.00 -28.20
CA THR A 663 -17.76 -0.92 -27.21
C THR A 663 -16.43 -1.10 -26.46
N TYR A 664 -16.08 -2.35 -26.12
CA TYR A 664 -14.83 -2.65 -25.41
C TYR A 664 -13.59 -2.27 -26.25
N GLN A 665 -13.61 -2.51 -27.56
CA GLN A 665 -12.50 -2.11 -28.43
C GLN A 665 -12.40 -0.58 -28.55
N GLU A 666 -13.52 0.12 -28.63
CA GLU A 666 -13.54 1.59 -28.66
C GLU A 666 -12.93 2.20 -27.40
N LEU A 667 -13.19 1.61 -26.22
CA LEU A 667 -12.56 2.03 -24.96
C LEU A 667 -11.05 1.82 -24.99
N LEU A 668 -10.58 0.65 -25.42
CA LEU A 668 -9.14 0.37 -25.52
C LEU A 668 -8.44 1.32 -26.50
N ASP A 669 -9.06 1.61 -27.64
CA ASP A 669 -8.52 2.52 -28.64
C ASP A 669 -8.46 3.96 -28.10
N ALA A 670 -9.48 4.40 -27.35
CA ALA A 670 -9.52 5.72 -26.71
C ALA A 670 -8.35 5.92 -25.73
N TRP A 671 -8.02 4.87 -24.97
CA TRP A 671 -6.90 4.86 -24.03
C TRP A 671 -5.56 4.43 -24.65
N GLN A 672 -5.50 4.19 -25.97
CA GLN A 672 -4.30 3.76 -26.70
C GLN A 672 -3.72 2.40 -26.22
N LEU A 673 -4.59 1.51 -25.74
CA LEU A 673 -4.23 0.19 -25.20
C LEU A 673 -4.78 -1.03 -26.00
N PRO A 674 -4.84 -1.01 -27.35
CA PRO A 674 -5.46 -2.11 -28.10
C PRO A 674 -4.75 -3.45 -27.93
N ALA A 675 -3.46 -3.45 -27.57
CA ALA A 675 -2.69 -4.68 -27.36
C ALA A 675 -3.06 -5.44 -26.07
N LEU A 676 -3.86 -4.84 -25.18
CA LEU A 676 -4.34 -5.50 -23.96
C LEU A 676 -5.65 -6.30 -24.19
N ALA A 677 -6.24 -6.19 -25.38
CA ALA A 677 -7.54 -6.76 -25.71
C ALA A 677 -7.62 -8.28 -25.49
N VAL A 678 -8.80 -8.73 -25.04
CA VAL A 678 -9.17 -10.15 -24.99
C VAL A 678 -10.31 -10.45 -25.97
N GLU A 679 -10.33 -11.67 -26.51
CA GLU A 679 -11.42 -12.13 -27.39
C GLU A 679 -12.71 -12.44 -26.64
N SER A 680 -12.62 -12.71 -25.33
CA SER A 680 -13.76 -13.02 -24.46
C SER A 680 -13.42 -12.75 -23.01
N ALA A 681 -14.42 -12.36 -22.21
CA ALA A 681 -14.29 -12.23 -20.77
C ALA A 681 -14.33 -13.62 -20.10
N THR A 682 -13.33 -13.94 -19.29
CA THR A 682 -13.22 -15.26 -18.62
C THR A 682 -13.18 -15.11 -17.11
N VAL A 683 -13.87 -15.99 -16.38
CA VAL A 683 -13.79 -16.04 -14.91
C VAL A 683 -12.63 -16.93 -14.49
N ASN A 684 -11.69 -16.33 -13.75
CA ASN A 684 -10.44 -16.93 -13.31
C ASN A 684 -9.57 -17.45 -14.47
N LEU A 685 -8.36 -17.90 -14.16
CA LEU A 685 -7.58 -18.74 -15.07
C LEU A 685 -8.34 -20.05 -15.29
N GLY A 686 -8.85 -20.25 -16.51
CA GLY A 686 -9.50 -21.49 -16.96
C GLY A 686 -8.57 -22.69 -17.04
#